data_AF-A0A835XSH8-F1
#
_entry.id   AF-A0A835XSH8-F1
#
_cell.length_a   1.000
_cell.length_b   1.000
_cell.length_c   1.000
_cell.angle_alpha   90.00
_cell.angle_beta   90.00
_cell.angle_gamma   90.00
#
_symmetry.space_group_name_H-M   'P 1'
#
loop_
_entity.id
_entity.type
_entity.pdbx_description
1 polymer ?
#
loop_
_entity_poly.entity_id
_entity_poly.type
_entity_poly.pdbx_seq_one_letter_code
_entity_poly.pdbx_strand_id
1 'polypeptide(L)'
;MPLGSVLAPFLGYKFSLPLTQLKAGLAYAGPRARLRRLVRDLMIGTKPIKIGALGGSVTTGHGTSDKKYSWFSVFSQWVVDSFPETNITARNGAVPATPCTFMIMCLEHAVDLDADLVFVEYVMNNGDDYSVINNRVVKDVERLVRRLLALPGKPAVVLMQVPNVGMANLEPPRTPFYATVEDVETSLSHYYDVQALSLRTALYELAEVEQRDGFRWRDLFTDHHPGDAGHRMMADLAVFLMQETAVDLLLNPLEAAEVAAIHSRPLRRPMYEGNESPESTMCAVGTSFQSMVLNATGFNFTDEDRGKWGFVAREPGAELVVRLDTRRRVAAGAGPAPNTTQVYFHHLKSYEHMGKAEFRCSSNCTCEPLTVDGHHDKLISQTYIAPMLVSASADCRVTIRVLHDTSSGEHKFKVSGVVVAEDQAAAGLLERMAHDHGMVPEGDFEHGVTAASAAAAAATSSGQGQNGTAARRAQQRLRRVVLEQAARVTWGSDTSDKKHSWFSVFSQWLIKSFPQTSITARNGAVRGTPCTFMTMCLEQAVDLDADLVFVEYILNNASLSHYYDVQALSLRTALYELAEVEQRDGFRWQDLFTDFHPGDAGHRMMADLAVFLMQTYIAPMLVSASADCRVTIRVLPETSSGEHKFKVSGVVLAEDQAAAGILERISQEGGKVPGAVFEHGVTGLTAATSHVATSNGQNNTAQQAASEAAAAEALST
;
A
#
# COMPACT_ATOMS: atom_id res chain seq x y z
N MET A 1 -16.51 -6.17 -29.35
CA MET A 1 -15.07 -6.29 -29.68
C MET A 1 -14.50 -7.50 -28.97
N PRO A 2 -13.55 -8.25 -29.55
CA PRO A 2 -12.84 -9.31 -28.82
C PRO A 2 -12.11 -8.68 -27.63
N LEU A 3 -12.24 -9.28 -26.43
CA LEU A 3 -11.66 -8.81 -25.18
C LEU A 3 -10.13 -8.54 -25.30
N GLY A 4 -9.43 -9.36 -26.09
CA GLY A 4 -7.99 -9.20 -26.36
C GLY A 4 -7.62 -7.91 -27.12
N SER A 5 -8.52 -7.36 -27.94
CA SER A 5 -8.27 -6.09 -28.65
C SER A 5 -8.45 -4.85 -27.77
N VAL A 6 -9.33 -4.93 -26.76
CA VAL A 6 -9.58 -3.84 -25.79
C VAL A 6 -8.48 -3.79 -24.74
N LEU A 7 -7.97 -4.94 -24.32
CA LEU A 7 -6.94 -5.03 -23.29
C LEU A 7 -5.50 -4.90 -23.82
N ALA A 8 -5.26 -4.99 -25.13
CA ALA A 8 -3.89 -4.95 -25.66
C ALA A 8 -3.13 -3.64 -25.35
N PRO A 9 -3.69 -2.43 -25.55
CA PRO A 9 -3.00 -1.19 -25.15
C PRO A 9 -2.82 -1.11 -23.63
N PHE A 10 -3.82 -1.58 -22.89
CA PHE A 10 -3.85 -1.57 -21.44
C PHE A 10 -2.81 -2.51 -20.81
N LEU A 11 -2.63 -3.72 -21.34
CA LEU A 11 -1.65 -4.72 -20.88
C LEU A 11 -0.25 -4.52 -21.50
N GLY A 12 -0.14 -3.72 -22.58
CA GLY A 12 1.10 -3.49 -23.31
C GLY A 12 2.08 -2.50 -22.66
N TYR A 13 1.82 -2.08 -21.42
CA TYR A 13 2.69 -1.16 -20.69
C TYR A 13 4.05 -1.80 -20.40
N LYS A 14 5.14 -1.09 -20.71
CA LYS A 14 6.50 -1.56 -20.44
C LYS A 14 6.92 -1.13 -19.04
N PHE A 15 7.01 -2.07 -18.12
CA PHE A 15 7.49 -1.81 -16.77
C PHE A 15 9.01 -1.62 -16.71
N SER A 16 9.45 -0.69 -15.88
CA SER A 16 10.83 -0.52 -15.45
C SER A 16 11.17 -1.37 -14.22
N LEU A 17 10.19 -1.60 -13.33
CA LEU A 17 10.30 -2.55 -12.23
C LEU A 17 10.16 -4.00 -12.73
N PRO A 18 10.98 -4.95 -12.24
CA PRO A 18 10.72 -6.36 -12.47
C PRO A 18 9.42 -6.83 -11.80
N LEU A 19 8.84 -7.93 -12.29
CA LEU A 19 7.55 -8.42 -11.81
C LEU A 19 7.52 -8.71 -10.30
N THR A 20 8.61 -9.24 -9.74
CA THR A 20 8.72 -9.50 -8.30
C THR A 20 8.56 -8.20 -7.50
N GLN A 21 9.19 -7.11 -7.94
CA GLN A 21 9.11 -5.80 -7.29
C GLN A 21 7.80 -5.08 -7.54
N LEU A 22 7.18 -5.28 -8.71
CA LEU A 22 5.80 -4.85 -8.93
C LEU A 22 4.87 -5.47 -7.89
N LYS A 23 4.93 -6.81 -7.72
CA LYS A 23 4.14 -7.55 -6.73
C LYS A 23 4.44 -7.12 -5.29
N ALA A 24 5.70 -6.99 -4.92
CA ALA A 24 6.12 -6.53 -3.59
C ALA A 24 5.65 -5.09 -3.30
N GLY A 25 5.57 -4.26 -4.34
CA GLY A 25 5.08 -2.88 -4.27
C GLY A 25 3.57 -2.74 -4.06
N LEU A 26 2.75 -3.79 -4.23
CA LEU A 26 1.35 -3.77 -3.78
C LEU A 26 1.28 -4.14 -2.28
N ALA A 27 1.61 -3.17 -1.43
CA ALA A 27 1.50 -3.32 0.02
C ALA A 27 0.10 -3.79 0.46
N TYR A 28 -0.95 -3.33 -0.22
CA TYR A 28 -2.29 -3.89 -0.07
C TYR A 28 -3.11 -3.76 -1.35
N ALA A 29 -3.48 -4.89 -1.96
CA ALA A 29 -4.47 -4.93 -3.02
C ALA A 29 -5.90 -5.00 -2.43
N GLY A 30 -6.20 -5.98 -1.59
CA GLY A 30 -7.53 -6.13 -0.99
C GLY A 30 -8.66 -6.46 -1.98
N PRO A 31 -9.93 -6.36 -1.54
CA PRO A 31 -11.11 -6.59 -2.37
C PRO A 31 -11.24 -5.64 -3.57
N ARG A 32 -10.76 -4.39 -3.44
CA ARG A 32 -10.73 -3.41 -4.56
C ARG A 32 -12.11 -3.05 -5.09
N ALA A 33 -13.19 -3.12 -4.29
CA ALA A 33 -14.55 -3.03 -4.83
C ALA A 33 -14.78 -1.75 -5.67
N ARG A 34 -14.31 -0.60 -5.18
CA ARG A 34 -14.41 0.68 -5.89
C ARG A 34 -13.51 0.77 -7.12
N LEU A 35 -12.32 0.17 -7.04
CA LEU A 35 -11.37 0.15 -8.14
C LEU A 35 -11.81 -0.81 -9.26
N ARG A 36 -12.35 -1.98 -8.91
CA ARG A 36 -13.03 -2.92 -9.81
C ARG A 36 -14.16 -2.23 -10.56
N ARG A 37 -15.00 -1.44 -9.86
CA ARG A 37 -16.03 -0.62 -10.49
C ARG A 37 -15.44 0.37 -11.49
N LEU A 38 -14.40 1.12 -11.11
CA LEU A 38 -13.72 2.06 -12.00
C LEU A 38 -13.16 1.38 -13.25
N VAL A 39 -12.40 0.29 -13.11
CA VAL A 39 -11.78 -0.41 -14.24
C VAL A 39 -12.84 -0.96 -15.19
N ARG A 40 -13.93 -1.52 -14.67
CA ARG A 40 -15.08 -1.92 -15.49
C ARG A 40 -15.67 -0.71 -16.24
N ASP A 41 -15.88 0.41 -15.56
CA ASP A 41 -16.45 1.61 -16.17
C ASP A 41 -15.55 2.17 -17.30
N LEU A 42 -14.22 2.14 -17.12
CA LEU A 42 -13.23 2.46 -18.16
C LEU A 42 -13.32 1.51 -19.37
N MET A 43 -13.46 0.20 -19.12
CA MET A 43 -13.59 -0.80 -20.20
C MET A 43 -14.90 -0.68 -20.97
N ILE A 44 -15.97 -0.18 -20.34
CA ILE A 44 -17.28 0.04 -20.97
C ILE A 44 -17.31 1.37 -21.75
N GLY A 45 -16.71 2.43 -21.21
CA GLY A 45 -16.56 3.73 -21.87
C GLY A 45 -17.86 4.54 -22.03
N THR A 46 -18.87 4.33 -21.18
CA THR A 46 -20.19 5.00 -21.32
C THR A 46 -20.33 6.30 -20.51
N LYS A 47 -19.39 6.61 -19.62
CA LYS A 47 -19.38 7.86 -18.83
C LYS A 47 -18.00 8.51 -18.81
N PRO A 48 -17.91 9.83 -18.61
CA PRO A 48 -16.66 10.49 -18.29
C PRO A 48 -16.06 9.93 -17.00
N ILE A 49 -14.73 9.88 -16.93
CA ILE A 49 -13.98 9.41 -15.77
C ILE A 49 -13.06 10.52 -15.27
N LYS A 50 -13.14 10.80 -13.97
CA LYS A 50 -12.29 11.81 -13.32
C LYS A 50 -11.29 11.16 -12.37
N ILE A 51 -10.01 11.36 -12.63
CA ILE A 51 -8.92 10.85 -11.79
C ILE A 51 -8.16 12.00 -11.14
N GLY A 52 -7.77 11.82 -9.88
CA GLY A 52 -7.06 12.84 -9.11
C GLY A 52 -5.89 12.28 -8.33
N ALA A 53 -4.98 13.15 -7.94
CA ALA A 53 -3.94 12.85 -6.96
C ALA A 53 -3.82 13.98 -5.94
N LEU A 54 -3.69 13.59 -4.68
CA LEU A 54 -3.42 14.46 -3.54
C LEU A 54 -2.06 14.05 -2.96
N GLY A 55 -1.25 15.05 -2.63
CA GLY A 55 0.02 14.79 -1.98
C GLY A 55 0.87 16.03 -1.81
N GLY A 56 2.15 15.79 -1.52
CA GLY A 56 3.13 16.84 -1.32
C GLY A 56 3.93 17.21 -2.56
N SER A 57 5.21 17.52 -2.33
CA SER A 57 6.16 17.94 -3.37
C SER A 57 6.42 16.83 -4.39
N VAL A 58 6.51 15.57 -3.96
CA VAL A 58 6.67 14.41 -4.85
C VAL A 58 5.49 14.32 -5.80
N THR A 59 4.26 14.30 -5.31
CA THR A 59 3.08 14.25 -6.20
C THR A 59 2.96 15.48 -7.11
N THR A 60 3.44 16.66 -6.70
CA THR A 60 3.56 17.82 -7.59
C THR A 60 4.59 17.63 -8.72
N GLY A 61 5.45 16.61 -8.64
CA GLY A 61 6.55 16.33 -9.57
C GLY A 61 7.81 17.14 -9.25
N HIS A 62 8.20 17.27 -7.98
CA HIS A 62 9.55 17.74 -7.64
C HIS A 62 10.57 16.63 -7.92
N GLY A 63 11.78 17.00 -8.33
CA GLY A 63 12.84 16.06 -8.71
C GLY A 63 12.81 15.64 -10.18
N THR A 64 11.67 15.77 -10.87
CA THR A 64 11.59 15.50 -12.32
C THR A 64 12.22 16.61 -13.16
N SER A 65 12.78 16.24 -14.31
CA SER A 65 13.30 17.20 -15.30
C SER A 65 12.19 18.03 -15.97
N ASP A 66 10.97 17.50 -16.04
CA ASP A 66 9.76 18.14 -16.58
C ASP A 66 8.52 17.54 -15.89
N LYS A 67 7.49 18.35 -15.63
CA LYS A 67 6.24 17.92 -14.98
C LYS A 67 5.50 16.80 -15.71
N LYS A 68 5.73 16.63 -17.02
CA LYS A 68 5.19 15.48 -17.78
C LYS A 68 5.76 14.14 -17.33
N TYR A 69 6.93 14.14 -16.69
CA TYR A 69 7.57 12.94 -16.13
C TYR A 69 7.16 12.68 -14.68
N SER A 70 6.31 13.52 -14.08
CA SER A 70 5.77 13.21 -12.74
C SER A 70 4.96 11.91 -12.81
N TRP A 71 5.02 11.12 -11.74
CA TRP A 71 4.40 9.79 -11.70
C TRP A 71 2.91 9.83 -12.06
N PHE A 72 2.20 10.87 -11.60
CA PHE A 72 0.77 11.03 -11.89
C PHE A 72 0.52 11.48 -13.33
N SER A 73 1.39 12.30 -13.92
CA SER A 73 1.33 12.64 -15.35
C SER A 73 1.55 11.40 -16.23
N VAL A 74 2.55 10.58 -15.91
CA VAL A 74 2.84 9.33 -16.64
C VAL A 74 1.66 8.36 -16.53
N PHE A 75 1.14 8.15 -15.31
CA PHE A 75 -0.02 7.29 -15.08
C PHE A 75 -1.26 7.80 -15.81
N SER A 76 -1.62 9.08 -15.65
CA SER A 76 -2.84 9.63 -16.25
C SER A 76 -2.79 9.62 -17.78
N GLN A 77 -1.63 9.90 -18.37
CA GLN A 77 -1.45 9.77 -19.82
C GLN A 77 -1.62 8.31 -20.27
N TRP A 78 -1.07 7.33 -19.54
CA TRP A 78 -1.29 5.92 -19.85
C TRP A 78 -2.77 5.52 -19.78
N VAL A 79 -3.54 6.02 -18.80
CA VAL A 79 -5.00 5.76 -18.72
C VAL A 79 -5.71 6.35 -19.94
N VAL A 80 -5.40 7.60 -20.32
CA VAL A 80 -5.97 8.25 -21.51
C VAL A 80 -5.66 7.46 -22.78
N ASP A 81 -4.40 7.05 -22.96
CA ASP A 81 -3.96 6.29 -24.14
C ASP A 81 -4.57 4.89 -24.19
N SER A 82 -4.84 4.28 -23.03
CA SER A 82 -5.41 2.93 -22.92
C SER A 82 -6.91 2.88 -23.20
N PHE A 83 -7.63 4.00 -23.02
CA PHE A 83 -9.08 4.08 -23.17
C PHE A 83 -9.50 5.29 -24.03
N PRO A 84 -9.13 5.34 -25.32
CA PRO A 84 -9.31 6.51 -26.18
C PRO A 84 -10.78 6.91 -26.40
N GLU A 85 -11.72 5.97 -26.23
CA GLU A 85 -13.16 6.21 -26.36
C GLU A 85 -13.79 6.81 -25.09
N THR A 86 -13.06 6.85 -23.97
CA THR A 86 -13.55 7.38 -22.69
C THR A 86 -13.03 8.79 -22.47
N ASN A 87 -13.91 9.74 -22.16
CA ASN A 87 -13.49 11.08 -21.77
C ASN A 87 -12.89 11.05 -20.36
N ILE A 88 -11.57 11.11 -20.26
CA ILE A 88 -10.82 11.05 -19.01
C ILE A 88 -10.21 12.41 -18.71
N THR A 89 -10.46 12.93 -17.50
CA THR A 89 -9.79 14.14 -17.00
C THR A 89 -8.95 13.83 -15.77
N ALA A 90 -7.73 14.33 -15.74
CA ALA A 90 -6.80 14.17 -14.63
C ALA A 90 -6.55 15.50 -13.91
N ARG A 91 -6.62 15.49 -12.58
CA ARG A 91 -6.34 16.66 -11.73
C ARG A 91 -5.27 16.35 -10.70
N ASN A 92 -4.11 16.99 -10.84
CA ASN A 92 -3.10 16.97 -9.79
C ASN A 92 -3.42 18.07 -8.77
N GLY A 93 -3.98 17.67 -7.63
CA GLY A 93 -4.35 18.56 -6.52
C GLY A 93 -3.28 18.70 -5.46
N ALA A 94 -2.06 18.19 -5.70
CA ALA A 94 -0.99 18.23 -4.73
C ALA A 94 -0.53 19.65 -4.40
N VAL A 95 -0.15 19.86 -3.15
CA VAL A 95 0.41 21.13 -2.66
C VAL A 95 1.75 20.86 -2.00
N PRO A 96 2.87 21.37 -2.56
CA PRO A 96 4.20 21.11 -2.03
C PRO A 96 4.35 21.46 -0.55
N ALA A 97 5.09 20.63 0.17
CA ALA A 97 5.43 20.85 1.57
C ALA A 97 4.19 21.15 2.47
N THR A 98 3.14 20.34 2.29
CA THR A 98 1.95 20.35 3.14
C THR A 98 1.73 18.95 3.75
N PRO A 99 1.40 18.85 5.04
CA PRO A 99 0.95 17.59 5.64
C PRO A 99 -0.48 17.25 5.18
N CYS A 100 -0.92 16.01 5.35
CA CYS A 100 -2.29 15.61 5.01
C CYS A 100 -3.35 16.41 5.79
N THR A 101 -3.00 16.94 6.97
CA THR A 101 -3.90 17.80 7.77
C THR A 101 -4.33 19.07 7.05
N PHE A 102 -3.45 19.64 6.21
CA PHE A 102 -3.83 20.72 5.31
C PHE A 102 -4.94 20.26 4.34
N MET A 103 -4.79 19.07 3.77
CA MET A 103 -5.73 18.53 2.80
C MET A 103 -7.08 18.14 3.42
N ILE A 104 -7.11 17.70 4.68
CA ILE A 104 -8.35 17.49 5.44
C ILE A 104 -9.19 18.76 5.46
N MET A 105 -8.58 19.94 5.53
CA MET A 105 -9.28 21.23 5.64
C MET A 105 -9.59 21.87 4.28
N CYS A 106 -8.76 21.59 3.26
CA CYS A 106 -8.79 22.26 1.95
C CYS A 106 -9.17 21.35 0.77
N LEU A 107 -9.68 20.14 1.04
CA LEU A 107 -9.91 19.08 0.04
C LEU A 107 -10.61 19.53 -1.24
N GLU A 108 -11.67 20.33 -1.12
CA GLU A 108 -12.51 20.78 -2.24
C GLU A 108 -11.78 21.70 -3.22
N HIS A 109 -10.67 22.30 -2.79
CA HIS A 109 -9.78 23.05 -3.67
C HIS A 109 -8.79 22.16 -4.43
N ALA A 110 -8.69 20.88 -4.08
CA ALA A 110 -7.67 19.97 -4.60
C ALA A 110 -8.26 18.82 -5.42
N VAL A 111 -9.48 18.37 -5.11
CA VAL A 111 -10.15 17.25 -5.79
C VAL A 111 -11.51 17.65 -6.36
N ASP A 112 -11.91 17.04 -7.46
CA ASP A 112 -13.28 17.14 -7.96
C ASP A 112 -14.22 16.30 -7.09
N LEU A 113 -15.38 16.85 -6.71
CA LEU A 113 -16.32 16.16 -5.81
C LEU A 113 -16.92 14.89 -6.43
N ASP A 114 -16.93 14.79 -7.74
CA ASP A 114 -17.38 13.65 -8.53
C ASP A 114 -16.21 12.81 -9.07
N ALA A 115 -15.03 12.86 -8.44
CA ALA A 115 -13.90 11.99 -8.79
C ALA A 115 -14.27 10.50 -8.70
N ASP A 116 -13.73 9.70 -9.63
CA ASP A 116 -13.84 8.23 -9.65
C ASP A 116 -12.59 7.53 -9.09
N LEU A 117 -11.43 8.19 -9.13
CA LEU A 117 -10.16 7.71 -8.56
C LEU A 117 -9.42 8.86 -7.89
N VAL A 118 -8.89 8.64 -6.68
CA VAL A 118 -8.01 9.58 -5.99
C VAL A 118 -6.82 8.85 -5.39
N PHE A 119 -5.62 9.22 -5.82
CA PHE A 119 -4.40 8.82 -5.12
C PHE A 119 -4.09 9.76 -3.95
N VAL A 120 -3.49 9.22 -2.89
CA VAL A 120 -3.08 9.97 -1.68
C VAL A 120 -1.64 9.63 -1.33
N GLU A 121 -0.77 10.64 -1.27
CA GLU A 121 0.67 10.49 -1.00
C GLU A 121 1.14 11.55 0.01
N TYR A 122 1.37 11.16 1.27
CA TYR A 122 1.75 12.09 2.34
C TYR A 122 2.75 11.56 3.38
N VAL A 123 3.23 10.32 3.23
CA VAL A 123 4.13 9.67 4.22
C VAL A 123 5.28 10.59 4.61
N MET A 124 5.93 11.17 3.60
CA MET A 124 7.09 12.05 3.78
C MET A 124 6.74 13.39 4.42
N ASN A 125 5.48 13.82 4.34
CA ASN A 125 5.03 15.15 4.79
C ASN A 125 4.33 15.14 6.15
N ASN A 126 3.81 14.01 6.60
CA ASN A 126 3.05 13.90 7.85
C ASN A 126 3.92 13.94 9.12
N GLY A 127 5.23 13.86 8.93
CA GLY A 127 6.22 13.76 10.00
C GLY A 127 6.22 12.37 10.64
N ASP A 128 7.09 12.19 11.63
CA ASP A 128 7.26 10.90 12.28
C ASP A 128 6.34 10.75 13.51
N ASP A 129 5.75 9.57 13.64
CA ASP A 129 5.15 9.05 14.87
C ASP A 129 5.32 7.54 14.86
N TYR A 130 6.24 7.02 15.68
CA TYR A 130 6.55 5.59 15.72
C TYR A 130 5.64 4.80 16.69
N SER A 131 4.62 5.44 17.27
CA SER A 131 3.63 4.72 18.06
C SER A 131 2.78 3.83 17.14
N VAL A 132 2.54 2.58 17.56
CA VAL A 132 1.64 1.68 16.82
C VAL A 132 0.18 1.95 17.21
N ILE A 133 -0.05 2.22 18.49
CA ILE A 133 -1.37 2.46 19.08
C ILE A 133 -1.55 3.96 19.24
N ASN A 134 -2.75 4.45 18.91
CA ASN A 134 -3.13 5.86 19.04
C ASN A 134 -2.27 6.83 18.21
N ASN A 135 -1.68 6.33 17.11
CA ASN A 135 -0.80 7.09 16.22
C ASN A 135 -1.51 8.32 15.63
N ARG A 136 -0.90 9.50 15.81
CA ARG A 136 -1.42 10.77 15.30
C ARG A 136 -1.51 10.80 13.79
N VAL A 137 -0.43 10.42 13.11
CA VAL A 137 -0.34 10.51 11.64
C VAL A 137 -1.44 9.66 11.00
N VAL A 138 -1.66 8.45 11.53
CA VAL A 138 -2.69 7.55 11.00
C VAL A 138 -4.10 8.10 11.25
N LYS A 139 -4.36 8.76 12.39
CA LYS A 139 -5.64 9.45 12.62
C LYS A 139 -5.89 10.56 11.59
N ASP A 140 -4.87 11.31 11.23
CA ASP A 140 -4.97 12.37 10.21
C ASP A 140 -5.27 11.77 8.82
N VAL A 141 -4.54 10.72 8.44
CA VAL A 141 -4.79 10.02 7.16
C VAL A 141 -6.18 9.38 7.14
N GLU A 142 -6.65 8.81 8.25
CA GLU A 142 -8.00 8.29 8.37
C GLU A 142 -9.06 9.35 8.07
N ARG A 143 -8.94 10.53 8.68
CA ARG A 143 -9.88 11.64 8.45
C ARG A 143 -9.92 11.99 6.96
N LEU A 144 -8.77 12.08 6.28
CA LEU A 144 -8.70 12.37 4.85
C LEU A 144 -9.34 11.25 4.00
N VAL A 145 -9.00 9.99 4.27
CA VAL A 145 -9.57 8.82 3.57
C VAL A 145 -11.10 8.80 3.72
N ARG A 146 -11.62 9.05 4.93
CA ARG A 146 -13.06 9.12 5.17
C ARG A 146 -13.74 10.22 4.35
N ARG A 147 -13.17 11.43 4.29
CA ARG A 147 -13.70 12.51 3.44
C ARG A 147 -13.75 12.08 1.96
N LEU A 148 -12.67 11.48 1.46
CA LEU A 148 -12.59 10.99 0.08
C LEU A 148 -13.63 9.90 -0.22
N LEU A 149 -13.78 8.91 0.66
CA LEU A 149 -14.76 7.85 0.50
C LEU A 149 -16.20 8.35 0.59
N ALA A 150 -16.43 9.47 1.29
CA ALA A 150 -17.72 10.14 1.44
C ALA A 150 -18.15 10.91 0.19
N LEU A 151 -17.20 11.32 -0.66
CA LEU A 151 -17.47 12.13 -1.86
C LEU A 151 -18.60 11.54 -2.72
N PRO A 152 -19.41 12.38 -3.39
CA PRO A 152 -20.51 11.95 -4.24
C PRO A 152 -20.14 10.87 -5.28
N GLY A 153 -18.98 10.99 -5.92
CA GLY A 153 -18.49 10.01 -6.91
C GLY A 153 -18.16 8.62 -6.34
N LYS A 154 -18.10 8.50 -5.01
CA LYS A 154 -17.63 7.30 -4.30
C LYS A 154 -16.30 6.79 -4.89
N PRO A 155 -15.26 7.64 -4.98
CA PRO A 155 -14.03 7.29 -5.68
C PRO A 155 -13.38 6.04 -5.10
N ALA A 156 -12.64 5.32 -5.96
CA ALA A 156 -11.57 4.45 -5.50
C ALA A 156 -10.47 5.32 -4.89
N VAL A 157 -9.94 4.92 -3.74
CA VAL A 157 -8.86 5.64 -3.05
C VAL A 157 -7.65 4.71 -2.99
N VAL A 158 -6.50 5.23 -3.41
CA VAL A 158 -5.24 4.48 -3.43
C VAL A 158 -4.16 5.27 -2.71
N LEU A 159 -3.60 4.69 -1.65
CA LEU A 159 -2.45 5.24 -0.95
C LEU A 159 -1.18 4.95 -1.77
N MET A 160 -0.44 5.99 -2.13
CA MET A 160 0.87 5.89 -2.78
C MET A 160 1.94 6.30 -1.77
N GLN A 161 2.82 5.38 -1.43
CA GLN A 161 3.76 5.52 -0.31
C GLN A 161 5.18 5.61 -0.85
N VAL A 162 5.90 6.65 -0.44
CA VAL A 162 7.26 6.97 -0.89
C VAL A 162 8.20 6.76 0.30
N PRO A 163 9.37 6.10 0.11
CA PRO A 163 10.31 5.86 1.20
C PRO A 163 10.79 7.18 1.82
N ASN A 164 11.02 7.14 3.14
CA ASN A 164 11.67 8.23 3.86
C ASN A 164 13.10 8.45 3.38
N VAL A 165 13.62 9.66 3.61
CA VAL A 165 14.98 10.04 3.22
C VAL A 165 16.01 9.07 3.77
N GLY A 166 16.91 8.58 2.93
CA GLY A 166 17.98 7.68 3.36
C GLY A 166 17.56 6.22 3.50
N MET A 167 16.31 5.88 3.20
CA MET A 167 15.83 4.51 3.20
C MET A 167 16.24 3.83 1.89
N ALA A 168 16.95 2.70 2.00
CA ALA A 168 17.68 2.09 0.89
C ALA A 168 18.80 2.98 0.30
N ASN A 169 19.36 3.86 1.14
CA ASN A 169 20.58 4.59 0.85
C ASN A 169 21.76 3.98 1.60
N LEU A 170 22.86 3.69 0.89
CA LEU A 170 24.10 3.23 1.51
C LEU A 170 24.92 4.37 2.14
N GLU A 171 24.71 5.60 1.68
CA GLU A 171 25.42 6.77 2.18
C GLU A 171 24.58 7.49 3.24
N PRO A 172 25.18 8.13 4.27
CA PRO A 172 24.44 8.92 5.23
C PRO A 172 23.64 10.06 4.55
N PRO A 173 22.43 10.38 5.05
CA PRO A 173 21.71 9.73 6.15
C PRO A 173 21.17 8.34 5.74
N ARG A 174 21.21 7.38 6.67
CA ARG A 174 20.65 6.03 6.50
C ARG A 174 19.43 5.84 7.39
N THR A 175 18.36 5.32 6.81
CA THR A 175 17.10 5.06 7.50
C THR A 175 16.74 3.59 7.33
N PRO A 176 16.52 2.82 8.42
CA PRO A 176 16.23 1.40 8.31
C PRO A 176 14.84 1.16 7.69
N PHE A 177 14.64 -0.02 7.10
CA PHE A 177 13.40 -0.41 6.41
C PHE A 177 12.11 -0.15 7.21
N TYR A 178 12.15 -0.35 8.53
CA TYR A 178 10.99 -0.22 9.42
C TYR A 178 10.74 1.20 9.94
N ALA A 179 11.63 2.16 9.67
CA ALA A 179 11.49 3.54 10.16
C ALA A 179 10.57 4.37 9.25
N THR A 180 9.32 3.93 9.13
CA THR A 180 8.25 4.58 8.37
C THR A 180 6.90 4.36 9.04
N VAL A 181 5.97 5.31 8.85
CA VAL A 181 4.58 5.20 9.30
C VAL A 181 3.70 4.41 8.34
N GLU A 182 4.18 4.11 7.13
CA GLU A 182 3.49 3.35 6.08
C GLU A 182 2.89 2.03 6.58
N ASP A 183 3.63 1.31 7.45
CA ASP A 183 3.19 0.03 7.99
C ASP A 183 1.94 0.18 8.90
N VAL A 184 1.87 1.27 9.66
CA VAL A 184 0.72 1.58 10.52
C VAL A 184 -0.41 2.18 9.69
N GLU A 185 -0.11 3.01 8.68
CA GLU A 185 -1.09 3.54 7.73
C GLU A 185 -1.82 2.41 6.96
N THR A 186 -1.13 1.31 6.63
CA THR A 186 -1.71 0.14 5.94
C THR A 186 -2.83 -0.53 6.75
N SER A 187 -2.92 -0.30 8.07
CA SER A 187 -4.09 -0.73 8.85
C SER A 187 -5.40 -0.07 8.39
N LEU A 188 -5.33 1.17 7.87
CA LEU A 188 -6.47 1.85 7.25
C LEU A 188 -6.88 1.17 5.94
N SER A 189 -5.92 0.70 5.15
CA SER A 189 -6.15 -0.06 3.93
C SER A 189 -7.00 -1.30 4.19
N HIS A 190 -6.66 -2.04 5.25
CA HIS A 190 -7.43 -3.20 5.71
C HIS A 190 -8.83 -2.83 6.19
N TYR A 191 -8.97 -1.71 6.91
CA TYR A 191 -10.23 -1.32 7.53
C TYR A 191 -11.22 -0.73 6.53
N TYR A 192 -10.75 0.06 5.57
CA TYR A 192 -11.58 0.84 4.65
C TYR A 192 -11.66 0.28 3.22
N ASP A 193 -10.96 -0.81 2.90
CA ASP A 193 -10.77 -1.31 1.53
C ASP A 193 -10.23 -0.21 0.61
N VAL A 194 -9.09 0.37 1.00
CA VAL A 194 -8.32 1.30 0.16
C VAL A 194 -6.98 0.67 -0.18
N GLN A 195 -6.60 0.73 -1.45
CA GLN A 195 -5.39 0.06 -1.92
C GLN A 195 -4.15 0.82 -1.42
N ALA A 196 -3.03 0.12 -1.20
CA ALA A 196 -1.76 0.73 -0.85
C ALA A 196 -0.64 0.24 -1.77
N LEU A 197 0.11 1.19 -2.30
CA LEU A 197 1.29 1.01 -3.13
C LEU A 197 2.51 1.54 -2.39
N SER A 198 3.61 0.81 -2.44
CA SER A 198 4.83 1.14 -1.72
C SER A 198 6.04 1.11 -2.64
N LEU A 199 6.60 2.29 -2.88
CA LEU A 199 7.88 2.40 -3.55
C LEU A 199 9.02 1.85 -2.67
N ARG A 200 8.87 1.92 -1.34
CA ARG A 200 9.84 1.35 -0.39
C ARG A 200 10.00 -0.15 -0.58
N THR A 201 8.91 -0.93 -0.52
CA THR A 201 8.98 -2.39 -0.65
C THR A 201 9.39 -2.81 -2.05
N ALA A 202 9.01 -2.05 -3.08
CA ALA A 202 9.42 -2.30 -4.45
C ALA A 202 10.94 -2.10 -4.67
N LEU A 203 11.56 -1.15 -3.96
CA LEU A 203 12.96 -0.78 -4.22
C LEU A 203 13.97 -1.38 -3.25
N TYR A 204 13.61 -1.60 -1.98
CA TYR A 204 14.60 -1.82 -0.93
C TYR A 204 15.58 -2.96 -1.22
N GLU A 205 15.09 -4.12 -1.68
CA GLU A 205 15.96 -5.25 -2.05
C GLU A 205 16.93 -4.88 -3.19
N LEU A 206 16.42 -4.27 -4.26
CA LEU A 206 17.24 -3.88 -5.41
C LEU A 206 18.27 -2.79 -5.05
N ALA A 207 17.86 -1.86 -4.21
CA ALA A 207 18.61 -0.65 -3.88
C ALA A 207 19.60 -0.84 -2.73
N GLU A 208 19.24 -1.54 -1.66
CA GLU A 208 20.04 -1.74 -0.44
C GLU A 208 20.80 -3.07 -0.45
N VAL A 209 20.14 -4.17 -0.84
CA VAL A 209 20.70 -5.52 -0.72
C VAL A 209 21.49 -5.90 -1.98
N GLU A 210 20.87 -5.81 -3.15
CA GLU A 210 21.50 -6.16 -4.43
C GLU A 210 22.45 -5.08 -4.95
N GLN A 211 22.23 -3.81 -4.57
CA GLN A 211 22.97 -2.66 -5.13
C GLN A 211 22.91 -2.59 -6.66
N ARG A 212 21.75 -2.90 -7.24
CA ARG A 212 21.58 -3.03 -8.68
C ARG A 212 21.64 -1.67 -9.37
N ASP A 213 22.45 -1.55 -10.43
CA ASP A 213 22.52 -0.32 -11.24
C ASP A 213 21.14 0.07 -11.78
N GLY A 214 20.81 1.35 -11.67
CA GLY A 214 19.50 1.90 -12.06
C GLY A 214 18.42 1.79 -10.98
N PHE A 215 18.73 1.18 -9.83
CA PHE A 215 17.81 1.07 -8.69
C PHE A 215 18.37 1.64 -7.39
N ARG A 216 19.65 2.06 -7.36
CA ARG A 216 20.24 2.65 -6.15
C ARG A 216 19.59 4.00 -5.84
N TRP A 217 19.63 4.42 -4.58
CA TRP A 217 19.10 5.73 -4.15
C TRP A 217 19.54 6.87 -5.07
N ARG A 218 20.85 7.00 -5.31
CA ARG A 218 21.44 8.03 -6.19
C ARG A 218 20.99 7.97 -7.66
N ASP A 219 20.51 6.81 -8.13
CA ASP A 219 20.04 6.63 -9.51
C ASP A 219 18.56 7.05 -9.63
N LEU A 220 17.81 6.98 -8.52
CA LEU A 220 16.36 7.18 -8.48
C LEU A 220 15.92 8.49 -7.83
N PHE A 221 16.74 9.07 -6.96
CA PHE A 221 16.46 10.29 -6.19
C PHE A 221 17.46 11.38 -6.51
N THR A 222 16.98 12.63 -6.59
CA THR A 222 17.82 13.82 -6.83
C THR A 222 18.33 14.44 -5.53
N ASP A 223 17.50 14.34 -4.49
CA ASP A 223 17.79 14.69 -3.12
C ASP A 223 17.04 13.71 -2.20
N HIS A 224 15.92 14.15 -1.62
CA HIS A 224 14.91 13.30 -1.02
C HIS A 224 13.71 13.05 -1.95
N HIS A 225 13.63 13.78 -3.06
CA HIS A 225 12.61 13.63 -4.08
C HIS A 225 13.04 12.63 -5.16
N PRO A 226 12.14 11.72 -5.57
CA PRO A 226 12.35 10.89 -6.75
C PRO A 226 12.65 11.76 -8.00
N GLY A 227 13.63 11.34 -8.79
CA GLY A 227 13.86 11.86 -10.14
C GLY A 227 12.95 11.21 -11.18
N ASP A 228 13.23 11.42 -12.46
CA ASP A 228 12.43 10.86 -13.57
C ASP A 228 12.27 9.33 -13.47
N ALA A 229 13.35 8.62 -13.12
CA ALA A 229 13.34 7.16 -12.97
C ALA A 229 12.49 6.71 -11.76
N GLY A 230 12.64 7.36 -10.60
CA GLY A 230 11.83 7.05 -9.42
C GLY A 230 10.35 7.34 -9.64
N HIS A 231 10.02 8.46 -10.28
CA HIS A 231 8.65 8.78 -10.68
C HIS A 231 8.06 7.78 -11.68
N ARG A 232 8.86 7.29 -12.63
CA ARG A 232 8.45 6.23 -13.53
C ARG A 232 8.10 4.95 -12.76
N MET A 233 8.89 4.56 -11.77
CA MET A 233 8.62 3.36 -10.95
C MET A 233 7.37 3.52 -10.08
N MET A 234 7.06 4.72 -9.59
CA MET A 234 5.77 4.99 -8.93
C MET A 234 4.58 4.83 -9.90
N ALA A 235 4.73 5.30 -11.15
CA ALA A 235 3.71 5.10 -12.17
C ALA A 235 3.54 3.61 -12.52
N ASP A 236 4.63 2.86 -12.61
CA ASP A 236 4.62 1.40 -12.81
C ASP A 236 3.76 0.69 -11.76
N LEU A 237 3.89 1.03 -10.47
CA LEU A 237 3.05 0.44 -9.41
C LEU A 237 1.56 0.76 -9.61
N ALA A 238 1.23 1.99 -9.97
CA ALA A 238 -0.14 2.41 -10.21
C ALA A 238 -0.75 1.71 -11.45
N VAL A 239 0.01 1.59 -12.54
CA VAL A 239 -0.39 0.87 -13.75
C VAL A 239 -0.59 -0.61 -13.45
N PHE A 240 0.35 -1.23 -12.73
CA PHE A 240 0.26 -2.66 -12.41
C PHE A 240 -0.96 -2.97 -11.53
N LEU A 241 -1.29 -2.12 -10.55
CA LEU A 241 -2.52 -2.26 -9.77
C LEU A 241 -3.79 -2.23 -10.65
N MET A 242 -3.85 -1.34 -11.64
CA MET A 242 -4.95 -1.28 -12.60
C MET A 242 -5.03 -2.56 -13.42
N GLN A 243 -3.88 -3.05 -13.93
CA GLN A 243 -3.79 -4.28 -14.70
C GLN A 243 -4.25 -5.52 -13.90
N GLU A 244 -3.76 -5.67 -12.67
CA GLU A 244 -4.18 -6.74 -11.75
C GLU A 244 -5.68 -6.68 -11.43
N THR A 245 -6.26 -5.48 -11.40
CA THR A 245 -7.70 -5.30 -11.19
C THR A 245 -8.51 -5.71 -12.41
N ALA A 246 -8.01 -5.43 -13.61
CA ALA A 246 -8.66 -5.90 -14.84
C ALA A 246 -8.60 -7.43 -14.96
N VAL A 247 -7.45 -8.04 -14.66
CA VAL A 247 -7.31 -9.51 -14.66
C VAL A 247 -8.25 -10.15 -13.65
N ASP A 248 -8.34 -9.59 -12.44
CA ASP A 248 -9.29 -10.04 -11.42
C ASP A 248 -10.75 -9.93 -11.90
N LEU A 249 -11.13 -8.87 -12.63
CA LEU A 249 -12.47 -8.75 -13.22
C LEU A 249 -12.76 -9.82 -14.28
N LEU A 250 -11.75 -10.35 -14.96
CA LEU A 250 -11.93 -11.44 -15.93
C LEU A 250 -12.20 -12.77 -15.23
N LEU A 251 -11.54 -13.02 -14.11
CA LEU A 251 -11.70 -14.25 -13.33
C LEU A 251 -12.93 -14.19 -12.41
N ASN A 252 -13.21 -13.01 -11.87
CA ASN A 252 -14.26 -12.72 -10.90
C ASN A 252 -15.07 -11.50 -11.38
N PRO A 253 -16.04 -11.69 -12.29
CA PRO A 253 -16.85 -10.59 -12.82
C PRO A 253 -17.56 -9.79 -11.73
N LEU A 254 -17.63 -8.47 -11.90
CA LEU A 254 -18.25 -7.57 -10.95
C LEU A 254 -19.78 -7.72 -10.96
N GLU A 255 -20.36 -8.18 -9.87
CA GLU A 255 -21.81 -8.39 -9.74
C GLU A 255 -22.58 -7.09 -9.49
N ALA A 256 -23.85 -7.04 -9.93
CA ALA A 256 -24.71 -5.87 -9.70
C ALA A 256 -24.91 -5.58 -8.19
N ALA A 257 -24.94 -6.61 -7.35
CA ALA A 257 -25.05 -6.47 -5.90
C ALA A 257 -23.81 -5.82 -5.28
N GLU A 258 -22.60 -6.13 -5.77
CA GLU A 258 -21.34 -5.51 -5.33
C GLU A 258 -21.34 -4.01 -5.65
N VAL A 259 -21.80 -3.64 -6.84
CA VAL A 259 -21.94 -2.25 -7.26
C VAL A 259 -22.96 -1.51 -6.39
N ALA A 260 -24.14 -2.12 -6.18
CA ALA A 260 -25.17 -1.53 -5.33
C ALA A 260 -24.66 -1.30 -3.90
N ALA A 261 -23.88 -2.23 -3.36
CA ALA A 261 -23.27 -2.13 -2.04
C ALA A 261 -22.30 -0.94 -1.93
N ILE A 262 -21.51 -0.63 -2.96
CA ILE A 262 -20.61 0.55 -2.96
C ILE A 262 -21.38 1.86 -2.77
N HIS A 263 -22.59 1.95 -3.34
CA HIS A 263 -23.40 3.16 -3.30
C HIS A 263 -24.31 3.25 -2.07
N SER A 264 -24.83 2.12 -1.59
CA SER A 264 -25.83 2.10 -0.50
C SER A 264 -25.23 1.92 0.89
N ARG A 265 -24.02 1.35 1.01
CA ARG A 265 -23.41 1.12 2.33
C ARG A 265 -22.95 2.45 2.94
N PRO A 266 -23.34 2.75 4.19
CA PRO A 266 -22.76 3.87 4.92
C PRO A 266 -21.26 3.64 5.08
N LEU A 267 -20.50 4.72 5.21
CA LEU A 267 -19.10 4.59 5.61
C LEU A 267 -19.04 3.92 6.99
N ARG A 268 -18.04 3.05 7.17
CA ARG A 268 -17.72 2.46 8.47
C ARG A 268 -17.54 3.57 9.51
N ARG A 269 -17.73 3.26 10.80
CA ARG A 269 -17.33 4.17 11.89
C ARG A 269 -15.82 4.44 11.83
N PRO A 270 -15.30 5.52 12.43
CA PRO A 270 -13.87 5.69 12.58
C PRO A 270 -13.23 4.46 13.25
N MET A 271 -12.09 4.02 12.72
CA MET A 271 -11.21 2.99 13.29
C MET A 271 -10.65 3.45 14.63
N TYR A 272 -10.25 4.71 14.74
CA TYR A 272 -9.93 5.34 16.02
C TYR A 272 -11.17 5.99 16.62
N GLU A 273 -11.52 5.64 17.85
CA GLU A 273 -12.73 6.15 18.51
C GLU A 273 -12.79 7.69 18.51
N GLY A 274 -13.93 8.23 18.09
CA GLY A 274 -14.16 9.67 18.00
C GLY A 274 -13.41 10.40 16.87
N ASN A 275 -12.66 9.69 16.01
CA ASN A 275 -11.82 10.28 14.97
C ASN A 275 -12.59 10.68 13.69
N GLU A 276 -13.67 11.44 13.86
CA GLU A 276 -14.51 11.87 12.75
C GLU A 276 -13.82 12.90 11.85
N SER A 277 -14.19 12.89 10.56
CA SER A 277 -13.73 13.86 9.56
C SER A 277 -14.69 15.06 9.46
N PRO A 278 -14.23 16.26 9.05
CA PRO A 278 -15.10 17.40 8.87
C PRO A 278 -15.97 17.22 7.62
N GLU A 279 -17.22 17.69 7.70
CA GLU A 279 -18.21 17.56 6.62
C GLU A 279 -18.05 18.62 5.52
N SER A 280 -17.32 19.72 5.78
CA SER A 280 -17.20 20.86 4.86
C SER A 280 -15.78 21.45 4.80
N THR A 281 -15.50 22.21 3.73
CA THR A 281 -14.28 23.01 3.60
C THR A 281 -14.25 24.09 4.66
N MET A 282 -13.14 24.20 5.37
CA MET A 282 -12.93 25.24 6.38
C MET A 282 -11.85 26.24 5.96
N CYS A 283 -11.27 26.05 4.78
CA CYS A 283 -9.99 26.61 4.37
C CYS A 283 -10.11 27.72 3.32
N ALA A 284 -9.40 28.82 3.54
CA ALA A 284 -9.18 29.88 2.57
C ALA A 284 -7.69 30.00 2.26
N VAL A 285 -7.34 29.79 0.99
CA VAL A 285 -5.99 29.88 0.43
C VAL A 285 -6.01 30.63 -0.90
N GLY A 286 -4.85 31.08 -1.38
CA GLY A 286 -4.75 31.77 -2.67
C GLY A 286 -5.64 33.01 -2.74
N THR A 287 -6.43 33.13 -3.80
CA THR A 287 -7.33 34.28 -4.01
C THR A 287 -8.44 34.39 -2.95
N SER A 288 -8.90 33.25 -2.41
CA SER A 288 -9.86 33.25 -1.30
C SER A 288 -9.27 33.92 -0.07
N PHE A 289 -8.03 33.55 0.31
CA PHE A 289 -7.33 34.21 1.41
C PHE A 289 -7.00 35.67 1.11
N GLN A 290 -6.57 35.98 -0.11
CA GLN A 290 -6.29 37.36 -0.53
C GLN A 290 -7.51 38.27 -0.35
N SER A 291 -8.71 37.78 -0.66
CA SER A 291 -9.96 38.54 -0.51
C SER A 291 -10.33 38.86 0.94
N MET A 292 -9.75 38.14 1.91
CA MET A 292 -9.97 38.35 3.34
C MET A 292 -9.03 39.41 3.93
N VAL A 293 -8.00 39.84 3.20
CA VAL A 293 -7.04 40.83 3.69
C VAL A 293 -7.56 42.25 3.49
N LEU A 294 -7.69 42.99 4.59
CA LEU A 294 -8.13 44.39 4.59
C LEU A 294 -6.99 45.38 4.36
N ASN A 295 -5.82 45.08 4.92
CA ASN A 295 -4.63 45.91 4.82
C ASN A 295 -3.37 45.05 4.86
N ALA A 296 -2.38 45.38 4.03
CA ALA A 296 -1.08 44.72 3.96
C ALA A 296 0.02 45.78 3.86
N THR A 297 0.56 46.20 5.00
CA THR A 297 1.66 47.18 5.08
C THR A 297 2.98 46.44 5.23
N GLY A 298 3.86 46.51 4.24
CA GLY A 298 5.14 45.78 4.23
C GLY A 298 5.02 44.28 3.90
N PHE A 299 3.80 43.77 3.69
CA PHE A 299 3.53 42.44 3.17
C PHE A 299 3.20 42.50 1.68
N ASN A 300 3.80 41.61 0.88
CA ASN A 300 3.51 41.45 -0.54
C ASN A 300 2.87 40.09 -0.82
N PHE A 301 1.80 40.07 -1.61
CA PHE A 301 1.17 38.82 -2.05
C PHE A 301 1.95 38.21 -3.22
N THR A 302 2.55 37.05 -3.01
CA THR A 302 3.42 36.38 -3.98
C THR A 302 3.46 34.88 -3.73
N ASP A 303 3.73 34.10 -4.76
CA ASP A 303 4.03 32.67 -4.66
C ASP A 303 5.54 32.38 -4.58
N GLU A 304 6.39 33.41 -4.69
CA GLU A 304 7.85 33.33 -4.75
C GLU A 304 8.37 32.37 -5.83
N ASP A 305 7.64 32.22 -6.94
CA ASP A 305 7.90 31.24 -8.02
C ASP A 305 7.88 29.78 -7.55
N ARG A 306 7.17 29.50 -6.44
CA ARG A 306 7.06 28.15 -5.84
C ARG A 306 5.66 27.56 -5.94
N GLY A 307 4.73 28.22 -6.64
CA GLY A 307 3.35 27.75 -6.79
C GLY A 307 2.52 27.76 -5.50
N LYS A 308 2.99 28.46 -4.46
CA LYS A 308 2.29 28.59 -3.17
C LYS A 308 2.11 30.06 -2.80
N TRP A 309 0.98 30.62 -3.21
CA TRP A 309 0.59 32.00 -2.93
C TRP A 309 0.47 32.28 -1.42
N GLY A 310 0.93 33.46 -1.00
CA GLY A 310 0.77 33.97 0.36
C GLY A 310 1.31 35.38 0.49
N PHE A 311 1.05 36.01 1.64
CA PHE A 311 1.62 37.31 1.98
C PHE A 311 2.99 37.12 2.64
N VAL A 312 4.01 37.77 2.11
CA VAL A 312 5.40 37.72 2.59
C VAL A 312 5.86 39.11 3.03
N ALA A 313 6.40 39.20 4.23
CA ALA A 313 7.13 40.37 4.72
C ALA A 313 8.57 39.99 5.05
N ARG A 314 9.48 40.98 5.04
CA ARG A 314 10.90 40.81 5.35
C ARG A 314 11.45 41.84 6.35
N GLU A 315 10.62 42.78 6.77
CA GLU A 315 11.02 43.89 7.62
C GLU A 315 10.21 43.85 8.93
N PRO A 316 10.85 44.08 10.09
CA PRO A 316 10.15 44.28 11.35
C PRO A 316 9.12 45.40 11.26
N GLY A 317 7.99 45.23 11.94
CA GLY A 317 6.91 46.20 11.95
C GLY A 317 5.96 46.12 10.76
N ALA A 318 6.24 45.30 9.74
CA ALA A 318 5.27 44.95 8.71
C ALA A 318 3.99 44.38 9.35
N GLU A 319 2.83 44.74 8.82
CA GLU A 319 1.52 44.44 9.39
C GLU A 319 0.52 43.95 8.32
N LEU A 320 -0.17 42.85 8.61
CA LEU A 320 -1.23 42.28 7.79
C LEU A 320 -2.53 42.22 8.63
N VAL A 321 -3.63 42.76 8.11
CA VAL A 321 -4.93 42.75 8.78
C VAL A 321 -5.89 41.86 8.00
N VAL A 322 -6.32 40.77 8.63
CA VAL A 322 -7.21 39.76 8.04
C VAL A 322 -8.60 39.86 8.67
N ARG A 323 -9.64 39.87 7.83
CA ARG A 323 -11.05 39.86 8.23
C ARG A 323 -11.59 38.44 8.20
N LEU A 324 -12.22 38.01 9.29
CA LEU A 324 -12.78 36.67 9.47
C LEU A 324 -14.23 36.74 9.97
N ASP A 325 -15.08 35.86 9.46
CA ASP A 325 -16.34 35.51 10.12
C ASP A 325 -16.08 34.32 11.05
N THR A 326 -16.12 34.56 12.35
CA THR A 326 -15.80 33.58 13.41
C THR A 326 -17.05 33.09 14.13
N ARG A 327 -18.24 33.32 13.58
CA ARG A 327 -19.49 32.81 14.14
C ARG A 327 -19.62 31.32 13.84
N ARG A 328 -19.92 30.52 14.86
CA ARG A 328 -20.30 29.10 14.65
C ARG A 328 -21.72 29.01 14.09
N ARG A 329 -21.91 28.16 13.10
CA ARG A 329 -23.24 27.69 12.70
C ARG A 329 -23.69 26.67 13.76
N VAL A 330 -24.64 27.07 14.59
CA VAL A 330 -25.24 26.15 15.57
C VAL A 330 -26.24 25.25 14.83
N ALA A 331 -25.99 23.95 14.80
CA ALA A 331 -26.97 22.99 14.33
C ALA A 331 -28.24 23.10 15.19
N ALA A 332 -29.42 23.09 14.58
CA ALA A 332 -30.68 23.22 15.29
C ALA A 332 -30.80 22.14 16.39
N GLY A 333 -30.79 22.55 17.66
CA GLY A 333 -30.91 21.65 18.82
C GLY A 333 -29.63 21.35 19.60
N ALA A 334 -28.46 21.86 19.19
CA ALA A 334 -27.25 21.80 20.02
C ALA A 334 -27.33 22.78 21.20
N GLY A 335 -26.87 22.37 22.39
CA GLY A 335 -26.83 23.21 23.60
C GLY A 335 -25.97 24.49 23.43
N PRO A 336 -25.83 25.32 24.47
CA PRO A 336 -25.08 26.58 24.35
C PRO A 336 -23.64 26.31 23.91
N ALA A 337 -23.32 26.68 22.67
CA ALA A 337 -21.98 26.53 22.13
C ALA A 337 -21.01 27.48 22.86
N PRO A 338 -19.75 27.08 23.08
CA PRO A 338 -18.70 28.00 23.51
C PRO A 338 -18.68 29.25 22.62
N ASN A 339 -18.57 30.43 23.24
CA ASN A 339 -18.53 31.74 22.54
C ASN A 339 -17.21 32.00 21.78
N THR A 340 -16.39 30.96 21.60
CA THR A 340 -15.07 31.02 20.98
C THR A 340 -15.01 30.05 19.81
N THR A 341 -14.24 30.39 18.78
CA THR A 341 -14.05 29.64 17.55
C THR A 341 -12.57 29.47 17.33
N GLN A 342 -12.20 28.26 16.94
CA GLN A 342 -10.82 27.94 16.66
C GLN A 342 -10.47 28.37 15.23
N VAL A 343 -9.40 29.14 15.11
CA VAL A 343 -8.88 29.69 13.86
C VAL A 343 -7.44 29.22 13.69
N TYR A 344 -7.07 28.85 12.48
CA TYR A 344 -5.73 28.34 12.18
C TYR A 344 -5.13 29.11 11.01
N PHE A 345 -3.99 29.74 11.23
CA PHE A 345 -3.25 30.40 10.14
C PHE A 345 -2.20 29.46 9.58
N HIS A 346 -2.19 29.32 8.26
CA HIS A 346 -1.10 28.64 7.56
C HIS A 346 0.08 29.61 7.44
N HIS A 347 1.23 29.22 7.96
CA HIS A 347 2.47 30.00 7.82
C HIS A 347 3.63 29.12 7.36
N LEU A 348 4.68 29.76 6.83
CA LEU A 348 5.92 29.06 6.49
C LEU A 348 6.77 28.88 7.75
N LYS A 349 7.32 27.67 7.94
CA LYS A 349 8.55 27.48 8.71
C LYS A 349 9.71 27.03 7.83
N SER A 350 10.91 27.51 8.15
CA SER A 350 12.16 27.22 7.43
C SER A 350 13.37 27.35 8.35
N TYR A 351 14.54 26.90 7.88
CA TYR A 351 15.80 26.89 8.63
C TYR A 351 16.67 28.13 8.46
N GLU A 352 16.27 29.06 7.60
CA GLU A 352 17.04 30.28 7.34
C GLU A 352 16.13 31.44 6.95
N HIS A 353 16.63 32.66 7.14
CA HIS A 353 15.98 33.92 6.80
C HIS A 353 14.69 34.29 7.58
N MET A 354 14.17 33.39 8.44
CA MET A 354 12.85 33.51 9.05
C MET A 354 12.80 34.43 10.29
N GLY A 355 11.74 35.23 10.37
CA GLY A 355 11.41 36.05 11.54
C GLY A 355 10.32 35.46 12.43
N LYS A 356 10.01 36.19 13.52
CA LYS A 356 8.84 35.95 14.37
C LYS A 356 7.71 36.92 14.02
N ALA A 357 6.47 36.50 14.19
CA ALA A 357 5.30 37.37 14.08
C ALA A 357 4.34 37.19 15.26
N GLU A 358 3.71 38.28 15.69
CA GLU A 358 2.63 38.28 16.66
C GLU A 358 1.28 38.34 15.94
N PHE A 359 0.38 37.44 16.32
CA PHE A 359 -1.01 37.40 15.91
C PHE A 359 -1.87 37.91 17.06
N ARG A 360 -2.68 38.95 16.83
CA ARG A 360 -3.58 39.51 17.86
C ARG A 360 -4.92 39.92 17.27
N CYS A 361 -5.98 39.82 18.05
CA CYS A 361 -7.28 40.34 17.70
C CYS A 361 -7.27 41.87 17.88
N SER A 362 -7.47 42.61 16.79
CA SER A 362 -7.37 44.07 16.78
C SER A 362 -8.72 44.76 16.79
N SER A 363 -9.80 44.11 16.34
CA SER A 363 -11.13 44.70 16.33
C SER A 363 -12.24 43.64 16.28
N ASN A 364 -13.38 43.97 16.91
CA ASN A 364 -14.65 43.20 16.94
C ASN A 364 -14.58 41.77 17.50
N CYS A 365 -13.42 41.29 17.93
CA CYS A 365 -13.20 39.99 18.55
C CYS A 365 -12.05 40.09 19.56
N THR A 366 -11.98 39.12 20.46
CA THR A 366 -10.93 38.97 21.47
C THR A 366 -10.24 37.62 21.32
N CYS A 367 -8.92 37.60 21.50
CA CYS A 367 -8.11 36.41 21.59
C CYS A 367 -6.83 36.73 22.38
N GLU A 368 -6.23 35.70 22.97
CA GLU A 368 -4.88 35.82 23.53
C GLU A 368 -3.86 36.01 22.39
N PRO A 369 -2.93 36.97 22.50
CA PRO A 369 -1.88 37.14 21.50
C PRO A 369 -1.02 35.88 21.36
N LEU A 370 -0.75 35.49 20.12
CA LEU A 370 0.08 34.33 19.80
C LEU A 370 1.36 34.81 19.10
N THR A 371 2.52 34.50 19.67
CA THR A 371 3.80 34.69 18.98
C THR A 371 4.19 33.42 18.26
N VAL A 372 4.42 33.53 16.95
CA VAL A 372 4.79 32.42 16.07
C VAL A 372 6.20 32.65 15.55
N ASP A 373 7.08 31.69 15.81
CA ASP A 373 8.41 31.66 15.21
C ASP A 373 8.37 30.94 13.84
N GLY A 374 8.80 31.64 12.79
CA GLY A 374 8.95 31.07 11.46
C GLY A 374 10.19 30.18 11.31
N HIS A 375 11.11 30.18 12.28
CA HIS A 375 12.36 29.44 12.20
C HIS A 375 12.27 28.03 12.84
N HIS A 376 13.03 27.08 12.31
CA HIS A 376 13.35 25.81 12.98
C HIS A 376 14.67 25.22 12.47
N ASP A 377 15.33 24.34 13.23
CA ASP A 377 16.65 23.82 12.83
C ASP A 377 16.63 22.69 11.79
N LYS A 378 15.45 22.21 11.39
CA LYS A 378 15.33 21.14 10.38
C LYS A 378 15.59 21.72 8.99
N LEU A 379 16.44 21.09 8.17
CA LEU A 379 16.79 21.53 6.81
C LEU A 379 15.66 21.29 5.77
N ILE A 380 14.46 21.71 6.11
CA ILE A 380 13.25 21.61 5.28
C ILE A 380 12.50 22.94 5.35
N SER A 381 11.65 23.21 4.37
CA SER A 381 10.73 24.35 4.43
C SER A 381 9.32 23.84 4.24
N GLN A 382 8.45 24.04 5.23
CA GLN A 382 7.12 23.44 5.23
C GLN A 382 6.05 24.42 5.74
N THR A 383 4.81 24.15 5.34
CA THR A 383 3.62 24.79 5.88
C THR A 383 3.35 24.29 7.30
N TYR A 384 3.31 25.21 8.25
CA TYR A 384 2.86 24.96 9.61
C TYR A 384 1.55 25.70 9.88
N ILE A 385 0.91 25.31 10.96
CA ILE A 385 -0.39 25.82 11.37
C ILE A 385 -0.23 26.53 12.71
N ALA A 386 -0.69 27.78 12.80
CA ALA A 386 -0.71 28.59 14.02
C ALA A 386 -2.15 28.64 14.58
N PRO A 387 -2.44 27.94 15.69
CA PRO A 387 -3.77 27.88 16.29
C PRO A 387 -4.10 29.10 17.14
N MET A 388 -5.30 29.65 17.00
CA MET A 388 -5.82 30.75 17.81
C MET A 388 -7.26 30.46 18.25
N LEU A 389 -7.54 30.69 19.53
CA LEU A 389 -8.91 30.69 20.05
C LEU A 389 -9.46 32.12 20.01
N VAL A 390 -10.55 32.34 19.26
CA VAL A 390 -11.06 33.68 18.94
C VAL A 390 -12.53 33.79 19.31
N SER A 391 -12.96 34.88 19.96
CA SER A 391 -14.38 35.09 20.27
C SER A 391 -15.25 35.19 18.99
N ALA A 392 -16.46 34.65 19.03
CA ALA A 392 -17.38 34.68 17.90
C ALA A 392 -17.75 36.11 17.46
N SER A 393 -17.52 36.43 16.19
CA SER A 393 -17.80 37.73 15.59
C SER A 393 -17.96 37.64 14.07
N ALA A 394 -18.92 38.38 13.51
CA ALA A 394 -19.16 38.44 12.06
C ALA A 394 -18.10 39.24 11.29
N ASP A 395 -17.30 40.06 11.99
CA ASP A 395 -16.27 40.93 11.40
C ASP A 395 -15.02 40.95 12.29
N CYS A 396 -14.52 39.77 12.68
CA CYS A 396 -13.31 39.67 13.47
C CYS A 396 -12.10 40.13 12.68
N ARG A 397 -11.29 41.03 13.26
CA ARG A 397 -10.03 41.48 12.65
C ARG A 397 -8.86 40.94 13.42
N VAL A 398 -8.04 40.15 12.74
CA VAL A 398 -6.78 39.63 13.27
C VAL A 398 -5.64 40.39 12.59
N THR A 399 -4.78 40.98 13.39
CA THR A 399 -3.57 41.66 12.95
C THR A 399 -2.37 40.76 13.16
N ILE A 400 -1.57 40.57 12.12
CA ILE A 400 -0.32 39.82 12.11
C ILE A 400 0.81 40.82 11.93
N ARG A 401 1.71 40.93 12.91
CA ARG A 401 2.81 41.89 12.88
C ARG A 401 4.15 41.19 12.99
N VAL A 402 5.07 41.46 12.06
CA VAL A 402 6.45 40.94 12.13
C VAL A 402 7.19 41.65 13.26
N LEU A 403 7.83 40.85 14.13
CA LEU A 403 8.54 41.33 15.31
C LEU A 403 10.00 41.67 14.99
N HIS A 404 10.59 42.54 15.82
CA HIS A 404 12.04 42.80 15.81
C HIS A 404 12.86 41.64 16.38
N ASP A 405 12.24 40.78 17.19
CA ASP A 405 12.89 39.57 17.70
C ASP A 405 12.93 38.50 16.61
N THR A 406 14.06 37.82 16.49
CA THR A 406 14.29 36.76 15.50
C THR A 406 15.23 35.70 16.05
N SER A 407 14.98 34.45 15.68
CA SER A 407 15.84 33.30 16.00
C SER A 407 16.77 32.91 14.85
N SER A 408 16.53 33.41 13.63
CA SER A 408 17.40 33.15 12.46
C SER A 408 18.32 34.32 12.09
N GLY A 409 18.18 35.48 12.75
CA GLY A 409 18.91 36.72 12.42
C GLY A 409 18.28 37.58 11.31
N GLU A 410 17.17 37.13 10.71
CA GLU A 410 16.43 37.86 9.68
C GLU A 410 14.92 37.86 9.98
N HIS A 411 14.10 38.52 9.14
CA HIS A 411 12.70 38.81 9.46
C HIS A 411 11.68 38.33 8.41
N LYS A 412 12.04 37.35 7.55
CA LYS A 412 11.07 36.81 6.59
C LYS A 412 9.91 36.13 7.32
N PHE A 413 8.68 36.53 7.04
CA PHE A 413 7.48 35.83 7.53
C PHE A 413 6.46 35.68 6.42
N LYS A 414 5.92 34.48 6.23
CA LYS A 414 4.93 34.17 5.18
C LYS A 414 3.67 33.57 5.77
N VAL A 415 2.53 34.16 5.45
CA VAL A 415 1.19 33.66 5.78
C VAL A 415 0.47 33.29 4.48
N SER A 416 0.06 32.03 4.34
CA SER A 416 -0.47 31.48 3.07
C SER A 416 -1.95 31.16 3.08
N GLY A 417 -2.62 31.24 4.22
CA GLY A 417 -4.04 30.91 4.32
C GLY A 417 -4.55 30.92 5.75
N VAL A 418 -5.85 30.70 5.89
CA VAL A 418 -6.54 30.60 7.16
C VAL A 418 -7.60 29.50 7.09
N VAL A 419 -7.83 28.84 8.22
CA VAL A 419 -8.92 27.89 8.41
C VAL A 419 -9.77 28.36 9.59
N VAL A 420 -11.09 28.39 9.42
CA VAL A 420 -12.03 28.80 10.47
C VAL A 420 -12.99 27.64 10.75
N ALA A 421 -13.08 27.21 12.00
CA ALA A 421 -13.99 26.16 12.42
C ALA A 421 -15.45 26.63 12.34
N GLU A 422 -16.17 26.28 11.27
CA GLU A 422 -17.54 26.80 11.04
C GLU A 422 -18.59 26.20 11.99
N ASP A 423 -18.35 25.03 12.59
CA ASP A 423 -19.28 24.37 13.50
C ASP A 423 -18.58 23.66 14.69
N GLN A 424 -19.35 23.06 15.60
CA GLN A 424 -18.83 22.41 16.80
C GLN A 424 -18.05 21.12 16.50
N ALA A 425 -18.42 20.37 15.47
CA ALA A 425 -17.72 19.15 15.07
C ALA A 425 -16.35 19.50 14.46
N ALA A 426 -16.33 20.52 13.59
CA ALA A 426 -15.12 21.14 13.07
C ALA A 426 -14.21 21.67 14.18
N ALA A 427 -14.76 22.37 15.18
CA ALA A 427 -13.97 22.89 16.30
C ALA A 427 -13.32 21.78 17.12
N GLY A 428 -14.09 20.76 17.53
CA GLY A 428 -13.55 19.63 18.30
C GLY A 428 -12.58 18.76 17.51
N LEU A 429 -12.76 18.65 16.19
CA LEU A 429 -11.76 18.04 15.31
C LEU A 429 -10.44 18.81 15.33
N LEU A 430 -10.50 20.10 15.07
CA LEU A 430 -9.29 20.89 14.92
C LEU A 430 -8.55 21.02 16.26
N GLU A 431 -9.27 21.10 17.39
CA GLU A 431 -8.69 21.04 18.73
C GLU A 431 -7.91 19.74 18.95
N ARG A 432 -8.47 18.60 18.54
CA ARG A 432 -7.77 17.31 18.59
C ARG A 432 -6.56 17.27 17.67
N MET A 433 -6.65 17.82 16.45
CA MET A 433 -5.49 17.94 15.57
C MET A 433 -4.39 18.81 16.20
N ALA A 434 -4.75 19.95 16.79
CA ALA A 434 -3.80 20.82 17.48
C ALA A 434 -3.14 20.12 18.70
N HIS A 435 -3.92 19.38 19.48
CA HIS A 435 -3.44 18.57 20.58
C HIS A 435 -2.47 17.48 20.10
N ASP A 436 -2.88 16.69 19.10
CA ASP A 436 -2.05 15.62 18.57
C ASP A 436 -0.70 16.19 18.07
N HIS A 437 -0.69 17.38 17.47
CA HIS A 437 0.53 18.06 17.02
C HIS A 437 1.35 18.77 18.13
N GLY A 438 1.02 18.58 19.41
CA GLY A 438 1.76 19.14 20.54
C GLY A 438 1.65 20.67 20.65
N MET A 439 0.55 21.25 20.18
CA MET A 439 0.36 22.71 20.10
C MET A 439 -0.56 23.29 21.20
N VAL A 440 -1.04 22.45 22.12
CA VAL A 440 -1.83 22.85 23.30
C VAL A 440 -1.10 22.35 24.56
N PRO A 441 -0.95 23.15 25.63
CA PRO A 441 -0.37 22.67 26.89
C PRO A 441 -1.15 21.45 27.41
N GLU A 442 -0.44 20.39 27.82
CA GLU A 442 -1.05 19.24 28.51
C GLU A 442 -1.77 19.74 29.77
N GLY A 443 -3.10 19.83 29.69
CA GLY A 443 -3.98 20.13 30.81
C GLY A 443 -4.90 18.95 31.07
N ASP A 444 -4.58 18.18 32.11
CA ASP A 444 -5.40 17.26 32.89
C ASP A 444 -6.67 16.68 32.22
N PHE A 445 -6.48 15.70 31.34
CA PHE A 445 -7.46 14.62 31.17
C PHE A 445 -6.92 13.37 31.87
N GLU A 446 -7.35 13.15 33.11
CA GLU A 446 -7.11 11.89 33.82
C GLU A 446 -7.79 10.74 33.06
N HIS A 447 -6.98 9.94 32.37
CA HIS A 447 -7.35 8.57 32.02
C HIS A 447 -6.54 7.62 32.88
N GLY A 448 -7.23 6.99 33.83
CA GLY A 448 -6.69 5.96 34.71
C GLY A 448 -6.17 4.78 33.90
N VAL A 449 -4.84 4.70 33.78
CA VAL A 449 -4.13 3.51 33.31
C VAL A 449 -3.53 2.85 34.55
N THR A 450 -4.14 1.75 34.97
CA THR A 450 -3.62 0.89 36.04
C THR A 450 -2.29 0.25 35.61
N ALA A 451 -1.32 0.32 36.52
CA ALA A 451 0.07 -0.08 36.36
C ALA A 451 0.24 -1.57 35.96
N ALA A 452 0.89 -1.81 34.81
CA ALA A 452 1.45 -3.12 34.45
C ALA A 452 2.66 -3.07 33.49
N SER A 453 3.35 -1.92 33.32
CA SER A 453 4.47 -1.80 32.36
C SER A 453 5.83 -1.38 32.95
N ALA A 454 5.97 -1.28 34.28
CA ALA A 454 7.21 -0.84 34.93
C ALA A 454 8.28 -1.93 35.17
N ALA A 455 8.13 -3.14 34.62
CA ALA A 455 9.04 -4.26 34.94
C ALA A 455 10.12 -4.56 33.86
N ALA A 456 10.09 -3.91 32.69
CA ALA A 456 11.02 -4.23 31.59
C ALA A 456 12.26 -3.33 31.50
N ALA A 457 12.34 -2.25 32.29
CA ALA A 457 13.41 -1.24 32.16
C ALA A 457 14.59 -1.39 33.16
N ALA A 458 14.60 -2.42 34.01
CA ALA A 458 15.58 -2.55 35.10
C ALA A 458 16.67 -3.64 34.89
N ALA A 459 16.80 -4.23 33.69
CA ALA A 459 17.68 -5.40 33.48
C ALA A 459 18.89 -5.17 32.54
N THR A 460 19.24 -3.93 32.21
CA THR A 460 20.30 -3.63 31.21
C THR A 460 21.53 -2.91 31.75
N SER A 461 21.83 -3.01 33.05
CA SER A 461 23.06 -2.42 33.61
C SER A 461 23.80 -3.34 34.59
N SER A 462 24.43 -4.40 34.10
CA SER A 462 25.66 -4.94 34.70
C SER A 462 26.20 -6.14 33.93
N GLY A 463 27.47 -6.08 33.50
CA GLY A 463 28.26 -7.30 33.28
C GLY A 463 29.06 -7.37 31.98
N GLN A 464 30.04 -6.49 31.80
CA GLN A 464 31.20 -6.79 30.96
C GLN A 464 32.09 -7.83 31.67
N GLY A 465 32.54 -8.85 30.93
CA GLY A 465 33.80 -9.54 31.20
C GLY A 465 33.72 -10.99 31.71
N GLN A 466 34.27 -11.89 30.88
CA GLN A 466 34.79 -13.22 31.20
C GLN A 466 33.78 -14.34 31.55
N ASN A 467 33.52 -15.26 30.61
CA ASN A 467 33.46 -16.73 30.84
C ASN A 467 33.01 -17.53 29.60
N GLY A 468 33.88 -17.67 28.59
CA GLY A 468 33.61 -18.45 27.38
C GLY A 468 33.54 -19.98 27.57
N THR A 469 34.00 -20.51 28.71
CA THR A 469 34.03 -21.96 28.98
C THR A 469 32.93 -22.43 29.94
N ALA A 470 32.45 -21.57 30.85
CA ALA A 470 31.31 -21.87 31.71
C ALA A 470 29.98 -21.79 30.93
N ALA A 471 29.85 -20.85 29.99
CA ALA A 471 28.68 -20.71 29.12
C ALA A 471 28.46 -21.95 28.23
N ARG A 472 29.55 -22.56 27.71
CA ARG A 472 29.46 -23.80 26.91
C ARG A 472 29.04 -25.02 27.73
N ARG A 473 29.49 -25.14 28.98
CA ARG A 473 29.04 -26.22 29.89
C ARG A 473 27.62 -26.00 30.40
N ALA A 474 27.21 -24.75 30.60
CA ALA A 474 25.83 -24.39 30.94
C ALA A 474 24.87 -24.65 29.77
N GLN A 475 25.25 -24.33 28.52
CA GLN A 475 24.50 -24.67 27.31
C GLN A 475 24.36 -26.18 27.11
N GLN A 476 25.43 -26.96 27.34
CA GLN A 476 25.35 -28.43 27.21
C GLN A 476 24.51 -29.08 28.32
N ARG A 477 24.52 -28.53 29.55
CA ARG A 477 23.62 -28.98 30.64
C ARG A 477 22.16 -28.57 30.37
N LEU A 478 21.90 -27.35 29.87
CA LEU A 478 20.55 -26.93 29.48
C LEU A 478 20.04 -27.79 28.32
N ARG A 479 20.86 -28.06 27.30
CA ARG A 479 20.46 -28.90 26.16
C ARG A 479 20.10 -30.32 26.61
N ARG A 480 20.80 -30.87 27.60
CA ARG A 480 20.50 -32.20 28.16
C ARG A 480 19.24 -32.20 29.05
N VAL A 481 19.04 -31.17 29.87
CA VAL A 481 17.82 -31.02 30.70
C VAL A 481 16.58 -30.76 29.84
N VAL A 482 16.72 -29.97 28.77
CA VAL A 482 15.65 -29.70 27.80
C VAL A 482 15.33 -30.95 26.98
N LEU A 483 16.31 -31.76 26.56
CA LEU A 483 16.07 -33.03 25.87
C LEU A 483 15.48 -34.11 26.81
N GLU A 484 15.88 -34.18 28.07
CA GLU A 484 15.33 -35.12 29.06
C GLU A 484 13.92 -34.71 29.54
N GLN A 485 13.57 -33.42 29.51
CA GLN A 485 12.19 -32.95 29.74
C GLN A 485 11.31 -33.05 28.48
N ALA A 486 11.85 -32.82 27.28
CA ALA A 486 11.13 -33.02 26.01
C ALA A 486 10.71 -34.49 25.80
N ALA A 487 11.47 -35.45 26.35
CA ALA A 487 11.10 -36.87 26.35
C ALA A 487 9.95 -37.24 27.31
N ARG A 488 9.48 -36.30 28.16
CA ARG A 488 8.45 -36.56 29.20
C ARG A 488 7.20 -35.70 29.09
N VAL A 489 7.06 -34.89 28.04
CA VAL A 489 5.83 -34.09 27.83
C VAL A 489 4.98 -34.78 26.77
N THR A 490 3.87 -35.36 27.21
CA THR A 490 2.80 -35.87 26.34
C THR A 490 2.12 -34.69 25.62
N TRP A 491 2.12 -34.76 24.29
CA TRP A 491 1.73 -33.67 23.39
C TRP A 491 0.21 -33.61 23.19
N GLY A 492 -0.46 -32.61 23.77
CA GLY A 492 -1.91 -32.38 23.59
C GLY A 492 -2.28 -30.90 23.58
N SER A 493 -2.84 -30.42 22.47
CA SER A 493 -3.64 -29.18 22.39
C SER A 493 -5.11 -29.53 22.63
N ASP A 494 -5.86 -28.58 23.18
CA ASP A 494 -7.26 -28.71 23.63
C ASP A 494 -8.28 -28.69 22.48
N THR A 495 -8.07 -29.53 21.45
CA THR A 495 -9.20 -30.13 20.76
C THR A 495 -9.14 -31.60 21.14
N SER A 496 -10.20 -32.13 21.72
CA SER A 496 -10.29 -33.57 22.02
C SER A 496 -10.21 -34.46 20.76
N ASP A 497 -10.13 -33.88 19.56
CA ASP A 497 -9.68 -34.55 18.34
C ASP A 497 -8.89 -33.58 17.42
N LYS A 498 -7.60 -33.86 17.14
CA LYS A 498 -6.76 -33.06 16.23
C LYS A 498 -7.27 -33.07 14.78
N LYS A 499 -8.20 -33.96 14.45
CA LYS A 499 -8.82 -34.10 13.12
C LYS A 499 -9.59 -32.86 12.66
N HIS A 500 -10.03 -32.01 13.58
CA HIS A 500 -10.86 -30.82 13.29
C HIS A 500 -10.08 -29.49 13.32
N SER A 501 -8.76 -29.52 13.52
CA SER A 501 -7.95 -28.29 13.39
C SER A 501 -8.00 -27.73 11.97
N TRP A 502 -7.89 -26.40 11.84
CA TRP A 502 -7.91 -25.73 10.54
C TRP A 502 -6.88 -26.32 9.57
N PHE A 503 -5.67 -26.61 10.07
CA PHE A 503 -4.59 -27.20 9.28
C PHE A 503 -4.95 -28.62 8.83
N SER A 504 -5.56 -29.45 9.69
CA SER A 504 -6.04 -30.79 9.30
C SER A 504 -7.09 -30.72 8.19
N VAL A 505 -8.07 -29.80 8.30
CA VAL A 505 -9.11 -29.61 7.29
C VAL A 505 -8.51 -29.13 5.97
N PHE A 506 -7.59 -28.17 6.01
CA PHE A 506 -6.86 -27.69 4.82
C PHE A 506 -6.02 -28.80 4.17
N SER A 507 -5.23 -29.55 4.95
CA SER A 507 -4.40 -30.64 4.43
C SER A 507 -5.24 -31.74 3.79
N GLN A 508 -6.39 -32.10 4.38
CA GLN A 508 -7.32 -33.05 3.77
C GLN A 508 -7.88 -32.54 2.45
N TRP A 509 -8.23 -31.26 2.37
CA TRP A 509 -8.63 -30.64 1.11
C TRP A 509 -7.51 -30.71 0.06
N LEU A 510 -6.26 -30.42 0.44
CA LEU A 510 -5.11 -30.44 -0.45
C LEU A 510 -4.83 -31.85 -0.99
N ILE A 511 -4.79 -32.86 -0.11
CA ILE A 511 -4.63 -34.28 -0.47
C ILE A 511 -5.73 -34.74 -1.43
N LYS A 512 -6.98 -34.33 -1.17
CA LYS A 512 -8.12 -34.70 -2.01
C LYS A 512 -8.09 -34.00 -3.37
N SER A 513 -7.62 -32.75 -3.40
CA SER A 513 -7.58 -31.93 -4.63
C SER A 513 -6.44 -32.35 -5.56
N PHE A 514 -5.37 -32.94 -5.03
CA PHE A 514 -4.20 -33.39 -5.78
C PHE A 514 -3.91 -34.88 -5.55
N PRO A 515 -4.80 -35.79 -5.98
CA PRO A 515 -4.70 -37.23 -5.67
C PRO A 515 -3.48 -37.91 -6.31
N GLN A 516 -2.86 -37.27 -7.31
CA GLN A 516 -1.65 -37.76 -7.98
C GLN A 516 -0.36 -37.35 -7.28
N THR A 517 -0.44 -36.50 -6.25
CA THR A 517 0.71 -35.97 -5.51
C THR A 517 0.76 -36.61 -4.12
N SER A 518 1.92 -37.14 -3.73
CA SER A 518 2.13 -37.62 -2.37
C SER A 518 2.31 -36.45 -1.41
N ILE A 519 1.23 -36.03 -0.75
CA ILE A 519 1.25 -34.92 0.20
C ILE A 519 1.33 -35.47 1.63
N THR A 520 2.35 -35.05 2.37
CA THR A 520 2.48 -35.26 3.81
C THR A 520 2.21 -33.93 4.54
N ALA A 521 1.55 -34.00 5.70
CA ALA A 521 1.23 -32.82 6.49
C ALA A 521 1.54 -33.08 7.96
N ARG A 522 2.26 -32.14 8.58
CA ARG A 522 2.64 -32.20 9.99
C ARG A 522 2.17 -30.95 10.73
N ASN A 523 1.34 -31.13 11.76
CA ASN A 523 0.96 -30.04 12.64
C ASN A 523 1.94 -29.97 13.82
N GLY A 524 2.83 -28.97 13.79
CA GLY A 524 3.85 -28.71 14.80
C GLY A 524 3.39 -27.87 16.00
N ALA A 525 2.09 -27.56 16.14
CA ALA A 525 1.60 -26.69 17.20
C ALA A 525 1.82 -27.28 18.60
N VAL A 526 2.34 -26.45 19.52
CA VAL A 526 2.62 -26.83 20.92
C VAL A 526 1.88 -25.86 21.84
N ARG A 527 1.01 -26.38 22.71
CA ARG A 527 0.20 -25.58 23.63
C ARG A 527 1.08 -24.84 24.63
N GLY A 528 0.81 -23.54 24.83
CA GLY A 528 1.44 -22.73 25.87
C GLY A 528 2.89 -22.31 25.57
N THR A 529 3.30 -22.39 24.31
CA THR A 529 4.70 -22.18 23.90
C THR A 529 4.88 -20.82 23.22
N PRO A 530 5.81 -19.96 23.69
CA PRO A 530 6.08 -18.69 23.03
C PRO A 530 6.87 -18.87 21.73
N CYS A 531 6.79 -17.89 20.82
CA CYS A 531 7.53 -17.92 19.53
C CYS A 531 9.03 -18.17 19.72
N THR A 532 9.65 -17.57 20.74
CA THR A 532 11.08 -17.76 21.04
C THR A 532 11.46 -19.22 21.26
N PHE A 533 10.58 -19.99 21.92
CA PHE A 533 10.82 -21.41 22.14
C PHE A 533 10.66 -22.20 20.82
N MET A 534 9.66 -21.85 19.99
CA MET A 534 9.47 -22.48 18.68
C MET A 534 10.67 -22.22 17.75
N THR A 535 11.26 -21.02 17.77
CA THR A 535 12.49 -20.72 17.02
C THR A 535 13.66 -21.59 17.45
N MET A 536 13.80 -21.87 18.74
CA MET A 536 14.87 -22.74 19.27
C MET A 536 14.63 -24.23 18.98
N CYS A 537 13.38 -24.62 18.72
CA CYS A 537 12.96 -26.00 18.50
C CYS A 537 12.38 -26.21 17.08
N LEU A 538 12.78 -25.39 16.10
CA LEU A 538 12.19 -25.39 14.76
C LEU A 538 12.27 -26.77 14.10
N GLU A 539 13.42 -27.46 14.21
CA GLU A 539 13.64 -28.82 13.70
C GLU A 539 12.70 -29.87 14.30
N GLN A 540 12.09 -29.58 15.46
CA GLN A 540 11.11 -30.45 16.12
C GLN A 540 9.67 -30.08 15.77
N ALA A 541 9.44 -28.85 15.31
CA ALA A 541 8.12 -28.32 14.99
C ALA A 541 7.76 -28.52 13.52
N VAL A 542 8.71 -28.33 12.60
CA VAL A 542 8.50 -28.36 11.15
C VAL A 542 9.59 -29.23 10.52
N ASP A 543 9.23 -30.00 9.50
CA ASP A 543 10.20 -30.74 8.70
C ASP A 543 11.04 -29.74 7.88
N LEU A 544 12.37 -29.83 7.95
CA LEU A 544 13.27 -28.82 7.37
C LEU A 544 13.23 -28.77 5.84
N ASP A 545 12.67 -29.80 5.21
CA ASP A 545 12.45 -29.96 3.78
C ASP A 545 10.98 -29.72 3.38
N ALA A 546 10.16 -29.12 4.25
CA ALA A 546 8.78 -28.80 3.92
C ALA A 546 8.65 -27.78 2.79
N ASP A 547 7.87 -28.11 1.76
CA ASP A 547 7.57 -27.22 0.62
C ASP A 547 6.64 -26.06 0.98
N LEU A 548 5.82 -26.22 2.02
CA LEU A 548 4.85 -25.22 2.48
C LEU A 548 4.79 -25.21 4.00
N VAL A 549 5.03 -24.03 4.59
CA VAL A 549 4.99 -23.83 6.04
C VAL A 549 3.99 -22.74 6.37
N PHE A 550 3.02 -23.07 7.23
CA PHE A 550 2.14 -22.08 7.85
C PHE A 550 2.64 -21.75 9.25
N VAL A 551 2.71 -20.45 9.55
CA VAL A 551 3.03 -19.97 10.89
C VAL A 551 1.83 -19.17 11.40
N GLU A 552 1.22 -19.64 12.49
CA GLU A 552 0.10 -18.96 13.14
C GLU A 552 0.61 -18.00 14.22
N TYR A 553 0.12 -16.76 14.24
CA TYR A 553 0.51 -15.74 15.21
C TYR A 553 -0.64 -14.74 15.48
N ILE A 554 -0.69 -14.23 16.71
CA ILE A 554 -1.78 -13.35 17.20
C ILE A 554 -1.51 -11.87 16.89
N LEU A 555 -0.24 -11.47 16.74
CA LEU A 555 0.16 -10.08 16.47
C LEU A 555 0.49 -9.88 14.99
N ASN A 556 -0.12 -8.86 14.39
CA ASN A 556 0.15 -8.51 12.99
C ASN A 556 1.57 -7.93 12.86
N ASN A 557 2.44 -8.62 12.14
CA ASN A 557 3.78 -8.16 11.77
C ASN A 557 3.89 -7.96 10.26
N ALA A 558 3.01 -7.13 9.69
CA ALA A 558 2.98 -6.86 8.25
C ALA A 558 4.36 -6.47 7.69
N SER A 559 5.16 -5.70 8.44
CA SER A 559 6.53 -5.32 8.04
C SER A 559 7.44 -6.52 7.81
N LEU A 560 7.35 -7.58 8.63
CA LEU A 560 8.14 -8.80 8.45
C LEU A 560 7.66 -9.58 7.23
N SER A 561 6.34 -9.68 7.05
CA SER A 561 5.74 -10.31 5.88
C SER A 561 6.15 -9.63 4.58
N HIS A 562 6.10 -8.29 4.51
CA HIS A 562 6.54 -7.55 3.34
C HIS A 562 8.04 -7.66 3.10
N TYR A 563 8.87 -7.65 4.16
CA TYR A 563 10.32 -7.73 4.01
C TYR A 563 10.79 -9.11 3.51
N TYR A 564 10.22 -10.19 4.04
CA TYR A 564 10.63 -11.56 3.70
C TYR A 564 9.77 -12.22 2.61
N ASP A 565 8.89 -11.46 1.95
CA ASP A 565 7.92 -11.97 0.97
C ASP A 565 7.08 -13.14 1.51
N VAL A 566 6.64 -13.02 2.77
CA VAL A 566 5.80 -14.03 3.44
C VAL A 566 4.34 -13.62 3.33
N GLN A 567 3.55 -14.48 2.70
CA GLN A 567 2.10 -14.28 2.59
C GLN A 567 1.42 -14.36 3.96
N ALA A 568 0.46 -13.47 4.20
CA ALA A 568 -0.28 -13.40 5.46
C ALA A 568 -1.78 -13.51 5.20
N LEU A 569 -2.44 -14.38 5.98
CA LEU A 569 -3.90 -14.45 6.07
C LEU A 569 -4.34 -13.87 7.40
N SER A 570 -5.30 -12.94 7.36
CA SER A 570 -5.82 -12.30 8.57
C SER A 570 -7.30 -12.63 8.76
N LEU A 571 -7.57 -13.48 9.75
CA LEU A 571 -8.94 -13.77 10.17
C LEU A 571 -9.65 -12.49 10.64
N ARG A 572 -8.93 -11.62 11.36
CA ARG A 572 -9.43 -10.31 11.78
C ARG A 572 -9.90 -9.49 10.59
N THR A 573 -9.05 -9.28 9.58
CA THR A 573 -9.41 -8.46 8.41
C THR A 573 -10.55 -9.09 7.61
N ALA A 574 -10.57 -10.42 7.47
CA ALA A 574 -11.61 -11.12 6.72
C ALA A 574 -13.00 -11.04 7.40
N LEU A 575 -13.04 -11.03 8.74
CA LEU A 575 -14.28 -11.20 9.48
C LEU A 575 -14.77 -9.96 10.22
N TYR A 576 -13.92 -8.95 10.44
CA TYR A 576 -14.26 -7.81 11.31
C TYR A 576 -15.62 -7.20 10.98
N GLU A 577 -15.91 -6.98 9.70
CA GLU A 577 -17.20 -6.42 9.29
C GLU A 577 -18.38 -7.35 9.63
N LEU A 578 -18.27 -8.63 9.31
CA LEU A 578 -19.34 -9.60 9.55
C LEU A 578 -19.56 -9.85 11.06
N ALA A 579 -18.47 -9.91 11.82
CA ALA A 579 -18.47 -10.29 13.23
C ALA A 579 -18.82 -9.12 14.15
N GLU A 580 -18.16 -7.97 13.98
CA GLU A 580 -18.22 -6.84 14.90
C GLU A 580 -19.21 -5.76 14.45
N VAL A 581 -19.35 -5.54 13.14
CA VAL A 581 -20.17 -4.44 12.59
C VAL A 581 -21.58 -4.91 12.24
N GLU A 582 -21.70 -5.95 11.42
CA GLU A 582 -22.99 -6.52 10.99
C GLU A 582 -23.60 -7.43 12.06
N GLN A 583 -22.77 -7.98 12.97
CA GLN A 583 -23.14 -9.05 13.91
C GLN A 583 -23.91 -10.18 13.22
N ARG A 584 -23.47 -10.54 12.02
CA ARG A 584 -24.15 -11.48 11.15
C ARG A 584 -24.16 -12.87 11.78
N ASP A 585 -25.33 -13.50 11.81
CA ASP A 585 -25.47 -14.87 12.33
C ASP A 585 -24.48 -15.83 11.65
N GLY A 586 -23.78 -16.62 12.45
CA GLY A 586 -22.74 -17.56 12.00
C GLY A 586 -21.34 -16.94 11.90
N PHE A 587 -21.21 -15.63 12.10
CA PHE A 587 -19.93 -14.91 12.08
C PHE A 587 -19.64 -14.16 13.38
N ARG A 588 -20.54 -14.20 14.37
CA ARG A 588 -20.32 -13.52 15.66
C ARG A 588 -19.18 -14.21 16.42
N TRP A 589 -18.53 -13.47 17.32
CA TRP A 589 -17.44 -14.01 18.14
C TRP A 589 -17.81 -15.33 18.82
N GLN A 590 -18.98 -15.37 19.45
CA GLN A 590 -19.54 -16.56 20.12
C GLN A 590 -19.91 -17.72 19.19
N ASP A 591 -20.07 -17.48 17.89
CA ASP A 591 -20.34 -18.54 16.91
C ASP A 591 -19.03 -19.20 16.43
N LEU A 592 -17.92 -18.47 16.46
CA LEU A 592 -16.62 -18.88 15.91
C LEU A 592 -15.59 -19.28 16.97
N PHE A 593 -15.72 -18.77 18.20
CA PHE A 593 -14.77 -18.97 19.29
C PHE A 593 -15.45 -19.58 20.52
N THR A 594 -14.77 -20.52 21.17
CA THR A 594 -15.23 -21.14 22.43
C THR A 594 -14.69 -20.41 23.65
N ASP A 595 -13.48 -19.87 23.54
CA ASP A 595 -12.85 -18.95 24.47
C ASP A 595 -12.06 -17.88 23.68
N PHE A 596 -10.74 -17.80 23.83
CA PHE A 596 -9.87 -17.06 22.93
C PHE A 596 -9.39 -17.91 21.73
N HIS A 597 -9.69 -19.21 21.71
CA HIS A 597 -9.39 -20.13 20.62
C HIS A 597 -10.60 -20.34 19.70
N PRO A 598 -10.38 -20.56 18.39
CA PRO A 598 -11.44 -20.94 17.47
C PRO A 598 -12.10 -22.26 17.88
N GLY A 599 -13.44 -22.32 17.82
CA GLY A 599 -14.17 -23.58 17.82
C GLY A 599 -14.14 -24.26 16.45
N ASP A 600 -14.92 -25.34 16.26
CA ASP A 600 -14.96 -26.08 14.98
C ASP A 600 -15.34 -25.20 13.78
N ALA A 601 -16.32 -24.29 13.96
CA ALA A 601 -16.72 -23.34 12.93
C ALA A 601 -15.61 -22.34 12.60
N GLY A 602 -14.90 -21.83 13.62
CA GLY A 602 -13.76 -20.94 13.43
C GLY A 602 -12.58 -21.63 12.74
N HIS A 603 -12.25 -22.85 13.14
CA HIS A 603 -11.23 -23.66 12.46
C HIS A 603 -11.61 -23.98 11.02
N ARG A 604 -12.88 -24.27 10.74
CA ARG A 604 -13.36 -24.45 9.37
C ARG A 604 -13.17 -23.19 8.53
N MET A 605 -13.52 -22.02 9.08
CA MET A 605 -13.33 -20.72 8.42
C MET A 605 -11.86 -20.44 8.10
N MET A 606 -10.95 -20.69 9.05
CA MET A 606 -9.51 -20.53 8.82
C MET A 606 -9.00 -21.47 7.72
N ALA A 607 -9.51 -22.70 7.67
CA ALA A 607 -9.18 -23.63 6.60
C ALA A 607 -9.68 -23.14 5.24
N ASP A 608 -10.93 -22.64 5.18
CA ASP A 608 -11.51 -22.11 3.95
C ASP A 608 -10.72 -20.88 3.44
N LEU A 609 -10.18 -20.03 4.32
CA LEU A 609 -9.26 -18.94 3.95
C LEU A 609 -7.94 -19.45 3.36
N ALA A 610 -7.35 -20.49 3.94
CA ALA A 610 -6.14 -21.12 3.40
C ALA A 610 -6.39 -21.81 2.04
N VAL A 611 -7.56 -22.44 1.88
CA VAL A 611 -8.01 -23.00 0.58
C VAL A 611 -8.14 -21.89 -0.45
N PHE A 612 -8.82 -20.80 -0.11
CA PHE A 612 -9.01 -19.66 -1.01
C PHE A 612 -7.68 -19.06 -1.47
N LEU A 613 -6.70 -18.93 -0.54
CA LEU A 613 -5.34 -18.51 -0.89
C LEU A 613 -4.75 -19.41 -1.98
N MET A 614 -4.74 -20.73 -1.76
CA MET A 614 -4.20 -21.69 -2.73
C MET A 614 -4.93 -21.63 -4.08
N GLN A 615 -6.26 -21.52 -4.07
CA GLN A 615 -7.04 -21.40 -5.30
C GLN A 615 -6.68 -20.14 -6.09
N THR A 616 -6.43 -19.03 -5.39
CA THR A 616 -6.05 -17.75 -6.02
C THR A 616 -4.68 -17.85 -6.71
N TYR A 617 -3.75 -18.63 -6.18
CA TYR A 617 -2.45 -18.87 -6.83
C TYR A 617 -2.52 -19.87 -7.99
N ILE A 618 -3.35 -20.90 -7.87
CA ILE A 618 -3.42 -22.00 -8.84
C ILE A 618 -4.30 -21.64 -10.05
N ALA A 619 -5.41 -20.91 -9.85
CA ALA A 619 -6.36 -20.61 -10.93
C ALA A 619 -5.72 -19.88 -12.13
N PRO A 620 -4.86 -18.85 -11.94
CA PRO A 620 -4.17 -18.21 -13.06
C PRO A 620 -3.24 -19.17 -13.82
N MET A 621 -2.58 -20.09 -13.11
CA MET A 621 -1.72 -21.10 -13.74
C MET A 621 -2.53 -22.06 -14.61
N LEU A 622 -3.72 -22.47 -14.16
CA LEU A 622 -4.61 -23.34 -14.94
C LEU A 622 -5.16 -22.65 -16.20
N VAL A 623 -5.48 -21.35 -16.12
CA VAL A 623 -5.91 -20.56 -17.29
C VAL A 623 -4.77 -20.40 -18.30
N SER A 624 -3.52 -20.26 -17.84
CA SER A 624 -2.36 -20.25 -18.74
C SER A 624 -2.07 -21.61 -19.37
N ALA A 625 -2.37 -22.70 -18.65
CA ALA A 625 -2.24 -24.07 -19.13
C ALA A 625 -3.37 -24.50 -20.07
N SER A 626 -4.53 -23.82 -20.06
CA SER A 626 -5.67 -24.14 -20.93
C SER A 626 -5.56 -23.60 -22.35
N ALA A 627 -4.44 -22.99 -22.73
CA ALA A 627 -4.10 -22.80 -24.13
C ALA A 627 -3.72 -24.17 -24.72
N ASP A 628 -4.72 -24.95 -25.11
CA ASP A 628 -4.57 -26.26 -25.75
C ASP A 628 -3.79 -26.07 -27.08
N CYS A 629 -2.46 -26.15 -27.01
CA CYS A 629 -1.58 -25.95 -28.16
C CYS A 629 -1.55 -27.24 -28.97
N ARG A 630 -2.58 -27.46 -29.80
CA ARG A 630 -2.62 -28.62 -30.71
C ARG A 630 -1.70 -28.40 -31.90
N VAL A 631 -0.51 -28.99 -31.85
CA VAL A 631 0.38 -29.10 -33.02
C VAL A 631 -0.12 -30.22 -33.92
N THR A 632 -0.74 -29.87 -35.06
CA THR A 632 -1.18 -30.85 -36.06
C THR A 632 -0.11 -30.99 -37.14
N ILE A 633 0.55 -32.15 -37.21
CA ILE A 633 1.54 -32.44 -38.25
C ILE A 633 0.82 -33.18 -39.39
N ARG A 634 0.66 -32.53 -40.55
CA ARG A 634 0.15 -33.18 -41.77
C ARG A 634 1.30 -33.58 -42.68
N VAL A 635 1.33 -34.87 -43.06
CA VAL A 635 2.23 -35.36 -44.12
C VAL A 635 1.63 -34.93 -45.47
N LEU A 636 2.37 -34.12 -46.22
CA LEU A 636 1.94 -33.65 -47.53
C LEU A 636 1.97 -34.81 -48.56
N PRO A 637 1.08 -34.79 -49.57
CA PRO A 637 0.97 -35.88 -50.54
C PRO A 637 2.11 -35.95 -51.57
N GLU A 638 2.94 -34.91 -51.68
CA GLU A 638 4.07 -34.88 -52.62
C GLU A 638 5.37 -35.25 -51.91
N THR A 639 6.02 -36.32 -52.37
CA THR A 639 7.35 -36.73 -51.87
C THR A 639 8.32 -36.82 -53.04
N SER A 640 9.56 -36.37 -52.85
CA SER A 640 10.63 -36.48 -53.86
C SER A 640 11.19 -37.90 -54.01
N SER A 641 10.83 -38.82 -53.10
CA SER A 641 11.40 -40.17 -53.01
C SER A 641 10.40 -41.32 -53.23
N GLY A 642 9.10 -41.05 -53.40
CA GLY A 642 8.09 -42.08 -53.68
C GLY A 642 7.70 -42.98 -52.50
N GLU A 643 8.24 -42.76 -51.30
CA GLU A 643 7.79 -43.41 -50.06
C GLU A 643 7.37 -42.36 -49.02
N HIS A 644 6.18 -42.53 -48.43
CA HIS A 644 5.70 -41.72 -47.30
C HIS A 644 6.19 -42.30 -45.97
N LYS A 645 7.46 -42.08 -45.63
CA LYS A 645 8.00 -42.40 -44.29
C LYS A 645 8.45 -41.11 -43.62
N PHE A 646 7.63 -40.61 -42.69
CA PHE A 646 7.95 -39.46 -41.84
C PHE A 646 7.89 -39.91 -40.38
N LYS A 647 8.97 -39.71 -39.62
CA LYS A 647 9.06 -40.05 -38.20
C LYS A 647 9.33 -38.79 -37.39
N VAL A 648 8.39 -38.43 -36.53
CA VAL A 648 8.60 -37.40 -35.49
C VAL A 648 9.28 -38.09 -34.32
N SER A 649 10.51 -37.70 -34.01
CA SER A 649 11.29 -38.31 -32.93
C SER A 649 11.22 -37.52 -31.62
N GLY A 650 10.63 -36.32 -31.62
CA GLY A 650 10.43 -35.48 -30.44
C GLY A 650 9.97 -34.07 -30.80
N VAL A 651 9.46 -33.35 -29.80
CA VAL A 651 9.14 -31.91 -29.86
C VAL A 651 9.95 -31.23 -28.78
N VAL A 652 10.60 -30.11 -29.09
CA VAL A 652 11.34 -29.30 -28.12
C VAL A 652 10.65 -27.95 -28.00
N LEU A 653 10.24 -27.60 -26.78
CA LEU A 653 9.62 -26.32 -26.46
C LEU A 653 10.69 -25.42 -25.81
N ALA A 654 10.79 -24.17 -26.25
CA ALA A 654 11.61 -23.17 -25.58
C ALA A 654 10.74 -22.40 -24.59
N GLU A 655 11.16 -22.38 -23.33
CA GLU A 655 10.46 -21.66 -22.25
C GLU A 655 10.89 -20.19 -22.14
N ASP A 656 11.97 -19.79 -22.82
CA ASP A 656 12.45 -18.41 -22.87
C ASP A 656 13.09 -18.02 -24.22
N GLN A 657 13.34 -16.72 -24.40
CA GLN A 657 13.94 -16.17 -25.63
C GLN A 657 15.38 -16.61 -25.89
N ALA A 658 16.16 -16.91 -24.85
CA ALA A 658 17.54 -17.38 -24.99
C ALA A 658 17.56 -18.82 -25.51
N ALA A 659 16.68 -19.69 -24.99
CA ALA A 659 16.44 -21.04 -25.47
C ALA A 659 15.91 -21.03 -26.91
N ALA A 660 14.98 -20.13 -27.24
CA ALA A 660 14.46 -19.97 -28.61
C ALA A 660 15.58 -19.60 -29.60
N GLY A 661 16.45 -18.64 -29.25
CA GLY A 661 17.58 -18.25 -30.09
C GLY A 661 18.68 -19.32 -30.21
N ILE A 662 18.77 -20.27 -29.27
CA ILE A 662 19.64 -21.44 -29.38
C ILE A 662 19.03 -22.47 -30.35
N LEU A 663 17.73 -22.75 -30.23
CA LEU A 663 17.03 -23.67 -31.12
C LEU A 663 16.99 -23.19 -32.57
N GLU A 664 16.85 -21.88 -32.79
CA GLU A 664 16.86 -21.27 -34.12
C GLU A 664 18.25 -21.39 -34.79
N ARG A 665 19.33 -21.29 -34.01
CA ARG A 665 20.70 -21.56 -34.49
C ARG A 665 20.93 -23.03 -34.81
N ILE A 666 20.47 -23.94 -33.96
CA ILE A 666 20.52 -25.40 -34.20
C ILE A 666 19.75 -25.78 -35.47
N SER A 667 18.62 -25.11 -35.74
CA SER A 667 17.84 -25.29 -36.97
C SER A 667 18.57 -24.87 -38.24
N GLN A 668 19.39 -23.82 -38.18
CA GLN A 668 20.11 -23.27 -39.33
C GLN A 668 21.37 -24.09 -39.66
N GLU A 669 22.00 -24.71 -38.66
CA GLU A 669 23.15 -25.60 -38.84
C GLU A 669 22.75 -26.98 -39.39
N GLY A 670 21.49 -27.39 -39.20
CA GLY A 670 20.95 -28.70 -39.58
C GLY A 670 20.37 -28.82 -41.00
N GLY A 671 20.91 -28.16 -42.02
CA GLY A 671 20.59 -28.43 -43.43
C GLY A 671 19.18 -28.04 -43.93
N LYS A 672 19.08 -27.58 -45.19
CA LYS A 672 17.85 -27.08 -45.83
C LYS A 672 16.70 -28.11 -45.82
N VAL A 673 15.52 -27.71 -45.35
CA VAL A 673 14.25 -28.43 -45.56
C VAL A 673 13.33 -27.59 -46.46
N PRO A 674 12.84 -28.12 -47.59
CA PRO A 674 11.79 -27.47 -48.38
C PRO A 674 10.40 -27.84 -47.86
N GLY A 675 9.58 -26.82 -47.59
CA GLY A 675 8.11 -26.91 -47.63
C GLY A 675 7.40 -27.54 -46.42
N ALA A 676 7.31 -26.81 -45.31
CA ALA A 676 6.22 -26.95 -44.35
C ALA A 676 5.51 -25.59 -44.24
N VAL A 677 4.22 -25.55 -44.59
CA VAL A 677 3.37 -24.37 -44.39
C VAL A 677 2.66 -24.54 -43.05
N PHE A 678 2.87 -23.61 -42.12
CA PHE A 678 2.14 -23.52 -40.86
C PHE A 678 0.94 -22.60 -41.04
N GLU A 679 -0.28 -23.10 -40.83
CA GLU A 679 -1.45 -22.22 -40.68
C GLU A 679 -1.46 -21.64 -39.26
N HIS A 680 -1.21 -20.34 -39.16
CA HIS A 680 -1.16 -19.61 -37.89
C HIS A 680 -2.56 -19.32 -37.34
N GLY A 681 -2.84 -19.88 -36.16
CA GLY A 681 -3.69 -19.25 -35.16
C GLY A 681 -2.88 -19.15 -33.89
N VAL A 682 -2.66 -17.93 -33.39
CA VAL A 682 -1.77 -17.54 -32.27
C VAL A 682 -0.32 -17.23 -32.71
N THR A 683 0.04 -15.95 -32.63
CA THR A 683 1.40 -15.42 -32.82
C THR A 683 2.20 -15.59 -31.52
N GLY A 684 3.31 -16.34 -31.55
CA GLY A 684 4.26 -16.36 -30.42
C GLY A 684 5.19 -17.57 -30.27
N LEU A 685 5.03 -18.67 -31.03
CA LEU A 685 5.85 -19.88 -30.86
C LEU A 685 6.55 -20.27 -32.17
N THR A 686 7.89 -20.31 -32.15
CA THR A 686 8.73 -20.88 -33.22
C THR A 686 9.19 -22.29 -32.83
N ALA A 687 8.90 -23.29 -33.67
CA ALA A 687 9.35 -24.67 -33.50
C ALA A 687 10.42 -25.02 -34.56
N ALA A 688 11.50 -25.66 -34.15
CA ALA A 688 12.58 -26.14 -35.02
C ALA A 688 12.72 -27.67 -34.94
N THR A 689 13.05 -28.32 -36.06
CA THR A 689 13.25 -29.79 -36.15
C THR A 689 14.66 -30.13 -36.62
N SER A 690 15.33 -31.11 -35.98
CA SER A 690 16.63 -31.67 -36.44
C SER A 690 16.57 -33.19 -36.63
N HIS A 691 17.14 -33.73 -37.71
CA HIS A 691 17.32 -35.17 -37.94
C HIS A 691 18.72 -35.66 -37.52
N VAL A 692 18.80 -36.78 -36.81
CA VAL A 692 20.04 -37.56 -36.62
C VAL A 692 19.93 -38.86 -37.44
N ALA A 693 20.91 -39.11 -38.31
CA ALA A 693 21.01 -40.32 -39.12
C ALA A 693 21.47 -41.52 -38.27
N THR A 694 20.80 -42.66 -38.39
CA THR A 694 21.23 -43.93 -37.77
C THR A 694 21.90 -44.84 -38.81
N SER A 695 23.15 -45.25 -38.57
CA SER A 695 23.79 -46.39 -39.26
C SER A 695 23.65 -47.69 -38.45
N ASN A 696 23.39 -48.78 -39.17
CA ASN A 696 23.07 -50.15 -38.73
C ASN A 696 23.99 -50.80 -37.67
N GLY A 697 23.39 -51.65 -36.83
CA GLY A 697 24.08 -52.73 -36.08
C GLY A 697 23.14 -53.47 -35.10
N GLN A 698 22.99 -54.78 -35.28
CA GLN A 698 21.97 -55.68 -34.68
C GLN A 698 22.20 -56.05 -33.19
N ASN A 699 21.13 -56.21 -32.39
CA ASN A 699 20.66 -57.50 -31.81
C ASN A 699 19.74 -57.35 -30.58
N ASN A 700 18.63 -58.12 -30.61
CA ASN A 700 17.87 -58.77 -29.53
C ASN A 700 17.43 -57.98 -28.27
N THR A 701 16.11 -57.74 -28.13
CA THR A 701 15.19 -58.58 -27.31
C THR A 701 13.76 -58.01 -27.34
N ALA A 702 12.84 -58.75 -27.96
CA ALA A 702 11.45 -58.38 -28.21
C ALA A 702 10.51 -58.72 -27.03
N GLN A 703 10.86 -58.33 -25.80
CA GLN A 703 10.00 -58.58 -24.62
C GLN A 703 9.67 -57.34 -23.78
N GLN A 704 10.20 -56.16 -24.14
CA GLN A 704 9.87 -54.89 -23.48
C GLN A 704 8.79 -54.06 -24.21
N ALA A 705 8.50 -54.38 -25.47
CA ALA A 705 7.56 -53.60 -26.29
C ALA A 705 6.07 -53.85 -25.99
N ALA A 706 5.73 -54.82 -25.13
CA ALA A 706 4.35 -55.19 -24.83
C ALA A 706 3.81 -54.60 -23.51
N SER A 707 4.66 -54.08 -22.60
CA SER A 707 4.19 -53.48 -21.34
C SER A 707 3.96 -51.97 -21.41
N GLU A 708 4.57 -51.26 -22.37
CA GLU A 708 4.42 -49.81 -22.51
C GLU A 708 3.19 -49.40 -23.34
N ALA A 709 2.69 -50.28 -24.20
CA ALA A 709 1.49 -50.02 -25.00
C ALA A 709 0.18 -50.02 -24.17
N ALA A 710 0.18 -50.68 -22.99
CA ALA A 710 -0.98 -50.69 -22.09
C ALA A 710 -1.04 -49.49 -21.12
N ALA A 711 0.02 -48.68 -21.02
CA ALA A 711 0.06 -47.48 -20.18
C ALA A 711 -0.39 -46.21 -20.92
N ALA A 712 -0.44 -46.24 -22.26
CA ALA A 712 -0.79 -45.08 -23.08
C ALA A 712 -2.30 -44.90 -23.33
N GLU A 713 -3.14 -45.89 -22.99
CA GLU A 713 -4.60 -45.84 -23.23
C GLU A 713 -5.42 -45.48 -21.97
N ALA A 714 -4.76 -45.09 -20.87
CA ALA A 714 -5.42 -44.65 -19.63
C ALA A 714 -5.33 -43.13 -19.36
N LEU A 715 -4.82 -42.35 -20.32
CA LEU A 715 -4.58 -40.89 -20.16
C LEU A 715 -5.47 -40.02 -21.07
N SER A 716 -6.66 -40.51 -21.46
CA SER A 716 -7.62 -39.72 -22.26
C SER A 716 -9.01 -39.52 -21.62
N THR A 717 -9.09 -39.34 -20.30
CA THR A 717 -10.27 -38.77 -19.64
C THR A 717 -9.87 -37.81 -18.54
#